data_AF-A0A952UMF5-F1
#
_entry.id   AF-A0A952UMF5-F1
#
_cell.length_a   1.000
_cell.length_b   1.000
_cell.length_c   1.000
_cell.angle_alpha   90.00
_cell.angle_beta   90.00
_cell.angle_gamma   90.00
#
_symmetry.space_group_name_H-M   'P 1'
#
loop_
_entity.id
_entity.type
_entity.pdbx_description
1 polymer ?
#
loop_
_entity_poly.entity_id
_entity_poly.type
_entity_poly.pdbx_seq_one_letter_code
_entity_poly.pdbx_strand_id
1 'polypeptide(L)'
;MTEGSRFLTTLAARRRYSLPAAALGGGDDASRPGAHAAALWAVRISEARGAADGEPPSAGELAGAAALHDGMHAVIAAASAAVDGPAPLAAAWARWAGGAASEEAAEYGEAFARAYVATVASATDGPHDAGPPTGAQTMEATWLVARAASNPALARVRTLLDDPLAVTGAWQEVDAAASAALAGVAASPQGPEVPGARAGSRPLDLLDLLLAPQRREPTSLAGQLRLAARLWAPYLASASGLGERLLRAADLLEEEGKRAPAAPGPPPPPPEHAHRPDTVGAPRYSPDGAWMPEVAMVAKSTYVWLAQLSRAYGVRVGRLDEVPEAALAALRDDGFNALWLIGVWERSRASRNLKRARGQADAGASAYSLYDYVVAEDLGGEQALAELSRRAAAAGLRLASDMVPNHTGLDSRWLVDHPERFVQLPEPPFPGYSFTGPDLAGGGAVEVRVEDHYYDGSDAAVVFERRDRATGEKRYVYHGNDGTAMPWNDTAQLDYLRADVREAVMRTIEEVAGRFPIIRFDAAMTLARKHVQRLWHPLPGEGGAVPSRARFAMSAAEFERRMPREFWRELVDRMAERAPDTLLLAEAFWLLEGYFVRELGMHRVYNSAFMHMLMREENGAYRRLLKSVLAFDPRVLQRYVNFMSNPDEETAREQFGAGDKYFGVATLLATLPGLPMFGHGQVEGLQEKYGMEYLAPKLDERPDPALVERHRREIAPLLRERGTFAGADAFRLFDLVGEDGPVEDAFVFVNRRVGGDRRPGGAHGTVLVAYNNSPRAVAGRVRVSAPYVDTLRGGGLRSDTLSEALGLREGGPPRATFTDLATGAPTRSADVAELRHQGMWLELRPYEARVERVAQTVDPGVERIVVPQSAPDGTRRLGSPFGLDPRLAGPRGGGARRAARRRRATRGLRRR
;
A
#
# COMPACT_ATOMS: atom_id res chain seq x y z
N MET A 1 -24.95 2.76 37.12
CA MET A 1 -23.98 2.56 38.22
C MET A 1 -22.60 2.36 37.62
N THR A 2 -21.80 3.42 37.74
CA THR A 2 -20.32 3.51 37.75
C THR A 2 -19.50 2.82 36.63
N GLU A 3 -18.90 3.65 35.79
CA GLU A 3 -17.97 3.37 34.66
C GLU A 3 -16.60 2.78 35.09
N GLY A 4 -16.50 2.12 36.24
CA GLY A 4 -15.26 1.53 36.76
C GLY A 4 -15.26 0.00 36.67
N SER A 5 -14.09 -0.61 36.41
CA SER A 5 -13.94 -2.06 36.45
C SER A 5 -14.23 -2.62 37.85
N ARG A 6 -14.93 -3.76 37.89
CA ARG A 6 -15.28 -4.46 39.13
C ARG A 6 -14.31 -5.59 39.46
N PHE A 7 -13.22 -5.72 38.71
CA PHE A 7 -12.23 -6.79 38.92
C PHE A 7 -11.84 -6.90 40.39
N LEU A 8 -12.09 -8.08 40.97
CA LEU A 8 -11.83 -8.39 42.36
C LEU A 8 -10.37 -8.78 42.55
N THR A 9 -9.77 -8.29 43.63
CA THR A 9 -8.42 -8.67 44.06
C THR A 9 -8.41 -8.89 45.57
N THR A 10 -7.53 -9.74 46.06
CA THR A 10 -7.37 -9.91 47.51
C THR A 10 -6.71 -8.67 48.12
N LEU A 11 -7.15 -8.28 49.32
CA LEU A 11 -6.56 -7.18 50.07
C LEU A 11 -5.07 -7.47 50.38
N ALA A 12 -4.74 -8.75 50.59
CA ALA A 12 -3.37 -9.22 50.76
C ALA A 12 -2.51 -8.94 49.51
N ALA A 13 -2.99 -9.27 48.31
CA ALA A 13 -2.27 -8.98 47.07
C ALA A 13 -2.10 -7.47 46.83
N ARG A 14 -3.16 -6.67 47.08
CA ARG A 14 -3.07 -5.20 46.97
C ARG A 14 -2.01 -4.60 47.89
N ARG A 15 -1.93 -5.07 49.14
CA ARG A 15 -0.89 -4.65 50.09
C ARG A 15 0.49 -5.12 49.66
N ARG A 16 0.62 -6.39 49.25
CA ARG A 16 1.90 -7.00 48.82
C ARG A 16 2.55 -6.22 47.68
N TYR A 17 1.77 -5.86 46.66
CA TYR A 17 2.29 -5.18 45.46
C TYR A 17 2.07 -3.66 45.48
N SER A 18 1.60 -3.10 46.60
CA SER A 18 1.27 -1.68 46.74
C SER A 18 0.40 -1.16 45.58
N LEU A 19 -0.65 -1.87 45.20
CA LEU A 19 -1.43 -1.55 43.99
C LEU A 19 -2.32 -0.31 44.21
N PRO A 20 -2.35 0.65 43.26
CA PRO A 20 -3.18 1.85 43.39
C PRO A 20 -4.67 1.51 43.32
N ALA A 21 -5.51 2.36 43.92
CA ALA A 21 -6.98 2.20 43.95
C ALA A 21 -7.66 2.40 42.58
N ALA A 22 -6.92 2.91 41.58
CA ALA A 22 -7.44 3.18 40.25
C ALA A 22 -7.98 1.90 39.57
N ALA A 23 -9.13 2.02 38.91
CA ALA A 23 -9.79 0.93 38.21
C ALA A 23 -8.96 0.43 37.02
N LEU A 24 -8.77 -0.89 36.89
CA LEU A 24 -8.20 -1.52 35.68
C LEU A 24 -9.04 -1.27 34.40
N GLY A 25 -10.19 -0.58 34.52
CA GLY A 25 -11.06 -0.23 33.40
C GLY A 25 -11.81 1.10 33.55
N GLY A 26 -11.37 2.03 34.40
CA GLY A 26 -12.02 3.33 34.59
C GLY A 26 -11.04 4.47 34.89
N GLY A 27 -11.16 5.57 34.14
CA GLY A 27 -10.46 6.84 34.37
C GLY A 27 -9.36 7.17 33.35
N ASP A 28 -9.75 7.85 32.25
CA ASP A 28 -9.16 9.10 31.69
C ASP A 28 -9.47 9.20 30.19
N ASP A 29 -10.33 10.17 29.85
CA ASP A 29 -10.89 10.47 28.52
C ASP A 29 -11.68 9.32 27.88
N ALA A 30 -12.78 9.64 27.18
CA ALA A 30 -13.60 8.68 26.44
C ALA A 30 -12.81 7.92 25.34
N SER A 31 -11.54 8.30 25.13
CA SER A 31 -10.62 7.72 24.17
C SER A 31 -9.66 6.64 24.71
N ARG A 32 -9.49 6.43 26.04
CA ARG A 32 -8.41 5.55 26.59
C ARG A 32 -8.64 4.77 27.92
N PRO A 33 -9.74 4.05 28.18
CA PRO A 33 -9.93 3.40 29.49
C PRO A 33 -9.23 2.03 29.60
N GLY A 34 -8.32 1.86 30.57
CA GLY A 34 -7.89 0.56 31.14
C GLY A 34 -6.42 0.13 30.93
N ALA A 35 -5.82 0.46 29.78
CA ALA A 35 -4.46 -0.03 29.44
C ALA A 35 -3.34 0.61 30.30
N HIS A 36 -3.46 1.90 30.64
CA HIS A 36 -2.45 2.58 31.47
C HIS A 36 -2.44 2.07 32.91
N ALA A 37 -3.61 1.91 33.53
CA ALA A 37 -3.73 1.35 34.87
C ALA A 37 -3.18 -0.09 34.93
N ALA A 38 -3.48 -0.92 33.92
CA ALA A 38 -2.93 -2.26 33.81
C ALA A 38 -1.40 -2.26 33.65
N ALA A 39 -0.83 -1.34 32.87
CA ALA A 39 0.61 -1.18 32.73
C ALA A 39 1.28 -0.77 34.06
N LEU A 40 0.71 0.19 34.79
CA LEU A 40 1.21 0.58 36.12
C LEU A 40 1.18 -0.57 37.11
N TRP A 41 0.12 -1.38 37.10
CA TRP A 41 0.02 -2.58 37.93
C TRP A 41 1.07 -3.62 37.54
N ALA A 42 1.25 -3.89 36.25
CA ALA A 42 2.27 -4.82 35.76
C ALA A 42 3.69 -4.41 36.21
N VAL A 43 4.02 -3.12 36.14
CA VAL A 43 5.30 -2.57 36.64
C VAL A 43 5.46 -2.82 38.13
N ARG A 44 4.48 -2.43 38.97
CA ARG A 44 4.56 -2.63 40.43
C ARG A 44 4.66 -4.10 40.84
N ILE A 45 3.93 -4.98 40.16
CA ILE A 45 3.99 -6.43 40.40
C ILE A 45 5.37 -6.97 40.02
N SER A 46 5.94 -6.49 38.90
CA SER A 46 7.28 -6.88 38.46
C SER A 46 8.36 -6.42 39.45
N GLU A 47 8.31 -5.17 39.91
CA GLU A 47 9.27 -4.59 40.85
C GLU A 47 9.27 -5.26 42.22
N ALA A 48 8.10 -5.70 42.68
CA ALA A 48 7.92 -6.32 44.00
C ALA A 48 8.18 -7.84 44.03
N ARG A 49 8.44 -8.48 42.87
CA ARG A 49 8.68 -9.93 42.76
C ARG A 49 10.18 -10.25 42.72
N GLY A 50 10.57 -11.35 43.34
CA GLY A 50 11.91 -11.91 43.21
C GLY A 50 12.00 -12.89 42.03
N ALA A 51 13.22 -13.24 41.59
CA ALA A 51 13.46 -14.20 40.50
C ALA A 51 12.81 -15.60 40.73
N ALA A 52 12.44 -15.93 41.97
CA ALA A 52 11.79 -17.18 42.36
C ALA A 52 10.27 -17.20 42.14
N ASP A 53 9.63 -16.05 41.87
CA ASP A 53 8.17 -15.93 41.78
C ASP A 53 7.61 -16.23 40.36
N GLY A 54 8.45 -16.64 39.40
CA GLY A 54 8.04 -16.83 37.99
C GLY A 54 7.79 -15.52 37.25
N GLU A 55 7.34 -15.60 35.98
CA GLU A 55 7.10 -14.40 35.17
C GLU A 55 5.87 -13.59 35.67
N PRO A 56 6.00 -12.26 35.84
CA PRO A 56 4.89 -11.41 36.24
C PRO A 56 3.82 -11.33 35.13
N PRO A 57 2.55 -11.03 35.47
CA PRO A 57 1.53 -10.82 34.47
C PRO A 57 1.81 -9.56 33.64
N SER A 58 1.53 -9.62 32.33
CA SER A 58 1.64 -8.48 31.43
C SER A 58 0.47 -7.48 31.60
N ALA A 59 0.59 -6.31 30.99
CA ALA A 59 -0.50 -5.32 31.00
C ALA A 59 -1.73 -5.87 30.23
N GLY A 60 -1.50 -6.57 29.11
CA GLY A 60 -2.53 -7.28 28.37
C GLY A 60 -3.23 -8.36 29.19
N GLU A 61 -2.49 -9.15 29.99
CA GLU A 61 -3.08 -10.19 30.85
C GLU A 61 -3.96 -9.59 31.95
N LEU A 62 -3.52 -8.50 32.58
CA LEU A 62 -4.31 -7.79 33.60
C LEU A 62 -5.56 -7.13 33.01
N ALA A 63 -5.43 -6.42 31.88
CA ALA A 63 -6.55 -5.80 31.19
C ALA A 63 -7.55 -6.86 30.67
N GLY A 64 -7.05 -7.97 30.14
CA GLY A 64 -7.84 -9.11 29.69
C GLY A 64 -8.61 -9.78 30.82
N ALA A 65 -7.96 -10.04 31.96
CA ALA A 65 -8.62 -10.59 33.14
C ALA A 65 -9.77 -9.70 33.63
N ALA A 66 -9.52 -8.39 33.73
CA ALA A 66 -10.52 -7.41 34.14
C ALA A 66 -11.69 -7.32 33.15
N ALA A 67 -11.41 -7.26 31.84
CA ALA A 67 -12.44 -7.20 30.80
C ALA A 67 -13.31 -8.46 30.77
N LEU A 68 -12.70 -9.64 30.90
CA LEU A 68 -13.41 -10.92 30.94
C LEU A 68 -14.32 -11.01 32.17
N HIS A 69 -13.81 -10.62 33.35
CA HIS A 69 -14.55 -10.58 34.61
C HIS A 69 -15.77 -9.64 34.53
N ASP A 70 -15.56 -8.41 34.06
CA ASP A 70 -16.64 -7.44 33.88
C ASP A 70 -17.67 -7.91 32.83
N GLY A 71 -17.21 -8.60 31.78
CA GLY A 71 -18.07 -9.24 30.77
C GLY A 71 -19.01 -10.28 31.39
N MET A 72 -18.48 -11.16 32.24
CA MET A 72 -19.29 -12.17 32.95
C MET A 72 -20.31 -11.51 33.88
N HIS A 73 -19.91 -10.49 34.64
CA HIS A 73 -20.83 -9.68 35.46
C HIS A 73 -21.98 -9.08 34.64
N ALA A 74 -21.68 -8.47 33.49
CA ALA A 74 -22.69 -7.86 32.64
C ALA A 74 -23.67 -8.90 32.07
N VAL A 75 -23.17 -10.06 31.67
CA VAL A 75 -24.00 -11.18 31.19
C VAL A 75 -24.91 -11.71 32.29
N ILE A 76 -24.40 -11.91 33.51
CA ILE A 76 -25.20 -12.34 34.68
C ILE A 76 -26.28 -11.32 35.00
N ALA A 77 -25.94 -10.03 35.03
CA ALA A 77 -26.88 -8.96 35.32
C ALA A 77 -27.99 -8.85 34.25
N ALA A 78 -27.62 -8.87 32.97
CA ALA A 78 -28.57 -8.81 31.86
C ALA A 78 -29.50 -10.03 31.83
N ALA A 79 -28.97 -11.23 32.06
CA ALA A 79 -29.77 -12.44 32.14
C ALA A 79 -30.69 -12.44 33.37
N SER A 80 -30.22 -11.95 34.52
CA SER A 80 -31.02 -11.85 35.75
C SER A 80 -32.18 -10.87 35.60
N ALA A 81 -32.00 -9.78 34.85
CA ALA A 81 -33.07 -8.81 34.57
C ALA A 81 -34.16 -9.36 33.64
N ALA A 82 -33.89 -10.45 32.91
CA ALA A 82 -34.83 -11.07 31.98
C ALA A 82 -35.68 -12.18 32.63
N VAL A 83 -35.47 -12.49 33.92
CA VAL A 83 -36.23 -13.53 34.65
C VAL A 83 -37.38 -12.90 35.43
N ASP A 84 -38.58 -13.46 35.28
CA ASP A 84 -39.74 -13.10 36.10
C ASP A 84 -39.60 -13.67 37.51
N GLY A 85 -39.20 -12.85 38.48
CA GLY A 85 -39.06 -13.24 39.89
C GLY A 85 -37.79 -12.70 40.58
N PRO A 86 -37.43 -13.22 41.77
CA PRO A 86 -36.18 -12.85 42.42
C PRO A 86 -34.99 -13.30 41.58
N ALA A 87 -33.96 -12.45 41.49
CA ALA A 87 -32.75 -12.74 40.71
C ALA A 87 -32.18 -14.13 41.06
N PRO A 88 -31.71 -14.93 40.08
CA PRO A 88 -31.31 -16.33 40.30
C PRO A 88 -30.30 -16.52 41.43
N LEU A 89 -29.29 -15.66 41.52
CA LEU A 89 -28.27 -15.70 42.58
C LEU A 89 -28.80 -15.21 43.94
N ALA A 90 -29.76 -14.28 43.95
CA ALA A 90 -30.41 -13.86 45.19
C ALA A 90 -31.28 -14.98 45.78
N ALA A 91 -32.04 -15.68 44.93
CA ALA A 91 -32.82 -16.85 45.33
C ALA A 91 -31.92 -18.00 45.79
N ALA A 92 -30.77 -18.21 45.13
CA ALA A 92 -29.80 -19.23 45.51
C ALA A 92 -29.13 -18.92 46.86
N TRP A 93 -28.73 -17.66 47.09
CA TRP A 93 -28.22 -17.23 48.38
C TRP A 93 -29.25 -17.42 49.49
N ALA A 94 -30.51 -17.02 49.28
CA ALA A 94 -31.56 -17.20 50.28
C ALA A 94 -31.79 -18.68 50.63
N ARG A 95 -31.70 -19.59 49.65
CA ARG A 95 -31.79 -21.05 49.91
C ARG A 95 -30.59 -21.58 50.67
N TRP A 96 -29.38 -21.17 50.31
CA TRP A 96 -28.16 -21.60 51.00
C TRP A 96 -28.13 -21.04 52.43
N ALA A 97 -28.39 -19.76 52.62
CA ALA A 97 -28.44 -19.10 53.93
C ALA A 97 -29.61 -19.56 54.82
N GLY A 98 -30.68 -20.10 54.24
CA GLY A 98 -31.79 -20.71 54.98
C GLY A 98 -31.57 -22.19 55.33
N GLY A 99 -30.62 -22.86 54.65
CA GLY A 99 -30.21 -24.25 54.92
C GLY A 99 -28.97 -24.35 55.82
N ALA A 100 -28.07 -23.37 55.74
CA ALA A 100 -27.00 -23.13 56.70
C ALA A 100 -27.58 -22.44 57.95
N ALA A 101 -26.90 -22.52 59.10
CA ALA A 101 -27.25 -21.65 60.23
C ALA A 101 -27.08 -20.20 59.75
N SER A 102 -28.06 -19.32 59.94
CA SER A 102 -28.02 -17.93 59.41
C SER A 102 -26.76 -17.15 59.82
N GLU A 103 -26.13 -17.58 60.90
CA GLU A 103 -24.86 -17.08 61.43
C GLU A 103 -23.67 -17.41 60.50
N GLU A 104 -23.59 -18.62 59.94
CA GLU A 104 -22.51 -19.07 59.04
C GLU A 104 -22.51 -18.30 57.70
N ALA A 105 -23.70 -18.01 57.17
CA ALA A 105 -23.83 -17.21 55.95
C ALA A 105 -23.43 -15.74 56.15
N ALA A 106 -23.73 -15.17 57.33
CA ALA A 106 -23.32 -13.83 57.70
C ALA A 106 -21.81 -13.75 57.93
N GLU A 107 -21.24 -14.70 58.66
CA GLU A 107 -19.79 -14.82 58.88
C GLU A 107 -19.02 -14.95 57.57
N TYR A 108 -19.50 -15.78 56.63
CA TYR A 108 -18.89 -15.91 55.31
C TYR A 108 -18.95 -14.60 54.52
N GLY A 109 -20.09 -13.92 54.50
CA GLY A 109 -20.25 -12.63 53.83
C GLY A 109 -19.28 -11.57 54.35
N GLU A 110 -19.12 -11.48 55.67
CA GLU A 110 -18.14 -10.57 56.27
C GLU A 110 -16.69 -10.98 56.00
N ALA A 111 -16.38 -12.28 56.07
CA ALA A 111 -15.04 -12.79 55.78
C ALA A 111 -14.65 -12.48 54.33
N PHE A 112 -15.58 -12.67 53.38
CA PHE A 112 -15.38 -12.32 51.97
C PHE A 112 -15.13 -10.81 51.80
N ALA A 113 -15.95 -9.95 52.43
CA ALA A 113 -15.79 -8.51 52.36
C ALA A 113 -14.47 -8.00 52.96
N ARG A 114 -13.92 -8.69 53.96
CA ARG A 114 -12.59 -8.38 54.54
C ARG A 114 -11.44 -8.85 53.64
N ALA A 115 -11.64 -9.94 52.91
CA ALA A 115 -10.61 -10.56 52.09
C ALA A 115 -10.48 -9.92 50.70
N TYR A 116 -11.60 -9.55 50.08
CA TYR A 116 -11.63 -9.05 48.70
C TYR A 116 -12.03 -7.59 48.62
N VAL A 117 -11.38 -6.86 47.71
CA VAL A 117 -11.70 -5.47 47.41
C VAL A 117 -11.90 -5.30 45.90
N ALA A 118 -13.02 -4.68 45.51
CA ALA A 118 -13.31 -4.33 44.13
C ALA A 118 -12.51 -3.08 43.69
N THR A 119 -12.25 -2.95 42.39
CA THR A 119 -11.46 -1.83 41.85
C THR A 119 -12.31 -0.61 41.46
N VAL A 120 -13.47 -0.43 42.10
CA VAL A 120 -14.35 0.72 41.85
C VAL A 120 -13.66 2.00 42.32
N ALA A 121 -13.60 3.01 41.45
CA ALA A 121 -12.96 4.29 41.72
C ALA A 121 -13.52 4.97 42.98
N SER A 122 -12.81 4.87 44.11
CA SER A 122 -13.03 5.73 45.28
C SER A 122 -11.87 6.73 45.39
N ALA A 123 -12.05 7.91 44.82
CA ALA A 123 -11.15 9.05 44.94
C ALA A 123 -11.24 9.74 46.33
N THR A 124 -11.44 8.98 47.41
CA THR A 124 -11.46 9.53 48.76
C THR A 124 -10.73 8.58 49.70
N ASP A 125 -9.55 9.01 50.17
CA ASP A 125 -8.86 8.43 51.32
C ASP A 125 -9.77 8.50 52.55
N GLY A 126 -10.48 7.40 52.83
CA GLY A 126 -11.31 7.25 54.02
C GLY A 126 -12.15 5.96 53.94
N PRO A 127 -12.27 5.18 55.03
CA PRO A 127 -13.20 4.07 55.08
C PRO A 127 -14.63 4.61 55.22
N HIS A 128 -15.47 4.57 54.18
CA HIS A 128 -16.91 4.84 54.36
C HIS A 128 -17.83 4.08 53.39
N ASP A 129 -18.83 3.43 53.99
CA ASP A 129 -20.26 3.43 53.61
C ASP A 129 -20.74 2.89 52.25
N ALA A 130 -20.06 1.92 51.64
CA ALA A 130 -20.81 0.88 50.95
C ALA A 130 -21.22 -0.14 52.01
N GLY A 131 -22.52 -0.25 52.31
CA GLY A 131 -23.01 -1.33 53.18
C GLY A 131 -22.47 -2.70 52.73
N PRO A 132 -22.38 -3.70 53.64
CA PRO A 132 -21.83 -5.00 53.30
C PRO A 132 -22.49 -5.55 52.03
N PRO A 133 -21.71 -6.20 51.13
CA PRO A 133 -22.27 -6.72 49.88
C PRO A 133 -23.48 -7.58 50.18
N THR A 134 -24.54 -7.39 49.41
CA THR A 134 -25.72 -8.25 49.51
C THR A 134 -25.32 -9.70 49.27
N GLY A 135 -26.06 -10.66 49.84
CA GLY A 135 -25.75 -12.07 49.66
C GLY A 135 -25.64 -12.51 48.20
N ALA A 136 -26.47 -11.95 47.31
CA ALA A 136 -26.38 -12.18 45.87
C ALA A 136 -25.05 -11.71 45.27
N GLN A 137 -24.57 -10.53 45.67
CA GLN A 137 -23.29 -9.98 45.21
C GLN A 137 -22.11 -10.80 45.74
N THR A 138 -22.17 -11.24 47.00
CA THR A 138 -21.16 -12.14 47.57
C THR A 138 -21.12 -13.45 46.79
N MET A 139 -22.28 -14.06 46.50
CA MET A 139 -22.36 -15.30 45.72
C MET A 139 -21.79 -15.15 44.30
N GLU A 140 -22.15 -14.07 43.60
CA GLU A 140 -21.63 -13.77 42.27
C GLU A 140 -20.11 -13.58 42.30
N ALA A 141 -19.62 -12.81 43.26
CA ALA A 141 -18.20 -12.51 43.44
C ALA A 141 -17.38 -13.77 43.75
N THR A 142 -17.85 -14.63 44.67
CA THR A 142 -17.25 -15.93 44.95
C THR A 142 -17.12 -16.78 43.69
N TRP A 143 -18.20 -16.88 42.91
CA TRP A 143 -18.22 -17.68 41.68
C TRP A 143 -17.22 -17.16 40.65
N LEU A 144 -17.20 -15.84 40.41
CA LEU A 144 -16.29 -15.23 39.43
C LEU A 144 -14.82 -15.38 39.81
N VAL A 145 -14.48 -15.23 41.10
CA VAL A 145 -13.12 -15.48 41.58
C VAL A 145 -12.75 -16.95 41.40
N ALA A 146 -13.65 -17.89 41.73
CA ALA A 146 -13.42 -19.32 41.52
C ALA A 146 -13.21 -19.68 40.04
N ARG A 147 -13.97 -19.08 39.12
CA ARG A 147 -13.78 -19.27 37.67
C ARG A 147 -12.46 -18.69 37.20
N ALA A 148 -12.09 -17.48 37.66
CA ALA A 148 -10.82 -16.87 37.30
C ALA A 148 -9.61 -17.66 37.82
N ALA A 149 -9.66 -18.16 39.06
CA ALA A 149 -8.60 -18.96 39.67
C ALA A 149 -8.41 -20.34 38.99
N SER A 150 -9.49 -20.90 38.43
CA SER A 150 -9.47 -22.18 37.71
C SER A 150 -9.22 -22.05 36.20
N ASN A 151 -9.04 -20.83 35.68
CA ASN A 151 -8.81 -20.58 34.27
C ASN A 151 -7.31 -20.68 33.92
N PRO A 152 -6.87 -21.68 33.12
CA PRO A 152 -5.45 -21.84 32.80
C PRO A 152 -4.87 -20.64 32.06
N ALA A 153 -5.67 -19.93 31.25
CA ALA A 153 -5.24 -18.72 30.55
C ALA A 153 -5.00 -17.51 31.48
N LEU A 154 -5.40 -17.59 32.76
CA LEU A 154 -5.20 -16.55 33.78
C LEU A 154 -4.13 -16.94 34.81
N ALA A 155 -3.30 -17.96 34.53
CA ALA A 155 -2.34 -18.51 35.48
C ALA A 155 -1.40 -17.46 36.12
N ARG A 156 -0.94 -16.46 35.35
CA ARG A 156 -0.06 -15.39 35.86
C ARG A 156 -0.80 -14.34 36.71
N VAL A 157 -2.08 -14.14 36.44
CA VAL A 157 -2.96 -13.22 37.20
C VAL A 157 -3.46 -13.85 38.50
N ARG A 158 -3.46 -15.19 38.61
CA ARG A 158 -3.96 -15.95 39.77
C ARG A 158 -3.39 -15.47 41.12
N THR A 159 -2.14 -15.01 41.14
CA THR A 159 -1.50 -14.46 42.35
C THR A 159 -2.21 -13.24 42.95
N LEU A 160 -3.11 -12.59 42.22
CA LEU A 160 -3.96 -11.51 42.71
C LEU A 160 -5.27 -12.00 43.36
N LEU A 161 -5.56 -13.29 43.23
CA LEU A 161 -6.81 -13.95 43.64
C LEU A 161 -6.60 -15.06 44.69
N ASP A 162 -5.36 -15.44 44.96
CA ASP A 162 -5.04 -16.49 45.93
C ASP A 162 -5.43 -16.04 47.35
N ASP A 163 -6.41 -16.73 47.95
CA ASP A 163 -6.93 -16.44 49.29
C ASP A 163 -7.25 -17.74 50.08
N PRO A 164 -6.96 -17.80 51.40
CA PRO A 164 -7.32 -18.93 52.25
C PRO A 164 -8.82 -19.26 52.28
N LEU A 165 -9.71 -18.31 52.02
CA LEU A 165 -11.15 -18.57 51.94
C LEU A 165 -11.51 -19.57 50.85
N ALA A 166 -10.72 -19.64 49.76
CA ALA A 166 -11.00 -20.50 48.61
C ALA A 166 -10.94 -22.01 48.90
N VAL A 167 -10.37 -22.41 50.04
CA VAL A 167 -10.28 -23.82 50.46
C VAL A 167 -11.29 -24.20 51.56
N THR A 168 -12.15 -23.25 51.98
CA THR A 168 -13.17 -23.50 53.01
C THR A 168 -14.37 -24.26 52.45
N GLY A 169 -15.06 -25.03 53.31
CA GLY A 169 -16.30 -25.73 52.92
C GLY A 169 -17.38 -24.76 52.44
N ALA A 170 -17.59 -23.65 53.16
CA ALA A 170 -18.54 -22.60 52.80
C ALA A 170 -18.27 -22.01 51.39
N TRP A 171 -17.00 -21.81 51.00
CA TRP A 171 -16.66 -21.37 49.65
C TRP A 171 -17.11 -22.37 48.58
N GLN A 172 -16.84 -23.66 48.77
CA GLN A 172 -17.22 -24.71 47.83
C GLN A 172 -18.74 -24.82 47.68
N GLU A 173 -19.47 -24.69 48.79
CA GLU A 173 -20.93 -24.72 48.78
C GLU A 173 -21.52 -23.50 48.06
N VAL A 174 -21.00 -22.29 48.31
CA VAL A 174 -21.46 -21.06 47.66
C VAL A 174 -21.16 -21.09 46.15
N ASP A 175 -19.98 -21.54 45.72
CA ASP A 175 -19.63 -21.70 44.29
C ASP A 175 -20.51 -22.75 43.58
N ALA A 176 -20.79 -23.88 44.26
CA ALA A 176 -21.69 -24.91 43.75
C ALA A 176 -23.13 -24.40 43.63
N ALA A 177 -23.63 -23.68 44.65
CA ALA A 177 -24.96 -23.07 44.64
C ALA A 177 -25.12 -22.03 43.53
N ALA A 178 -24.10 -21.18 43.32
CA ALA A 178 -24.06 -20.21 42.23
C ALA A 178 -24.09 -20.91 40.86
N SER A 179 -23.26 -21.95 40.68
CA SER A 179 -23.20 -22.71 39.42
C SER A 179 -24.53 -23.37 39.10
N ALA A 180 -25.19 -23.99 40.09
CA ALA A 180 -26.50 -24.60 39.92
C ALA A 180 -27.58 -23.56 39.56
N ALA A 181 -27.52 -22.37 40.16
CA ALA A 181 -28.45 -21.28 39.87
C ALA A 181 -28.29 -20.76 38.43
N LEU A 182 -27.06 -20.57 37.96
CA LEU A 182 -26.78 -20.11 36.59
C LEU A 182 -27.16 -21.17 35.55
N ALA A 183 -26.92 -22.47 35.82
CA ALA A 183 -27.34 -23.55 34.92
C ALA A 183 -28.87 -23.70 34.80
N GLY A 184 -29.62 -23.15 35.75
CA GLY A 184 -31.09 -23.11 35.74
C GLY A 184 -31.68 -21.99 34.89
N VAL A 185 -30.87 -21.05 34.38
CA VAL A 185 -31.32 -19.93 33.55
C VAL A 185 -31.08 -20.25 32.08
N ALA A 186 -32.14 -20.21 31.26
CA ALA A 186 -32.00 -20.39 29.82
C ALA A 186 -31.28 -19.19 29.19
N ALA A 187 -30.28 -19.42 28.34
CA ALA A 187 -29.70 -18.35 27.53
C ALA A 187 -30.69 -17.98 26.40
N SER A 188 -30.85 -16.67 26.13
CA SER A 188 -31.80 -16.18 25.12
C SER A 188 -31.35 -16.59 23.71
N PRO A 189 -32.24 -17.07 22.81
CA PRO A 189 -31.84 -17.71 21.55
C PRO A 189 -31.48 -16.75 20.42
N GLN A 190 -31.17 -15.48 20.69
CA GLN A 190 -30.96 -14.46 19.64
C GLN A 190 -29.48 -14.30 19.21
N GLY A 191 -28.57 -15.20 19.63
CA GLY A 191 -27.17 -15.23 19.17
C GLY A 191 -26.98 -16.07 17.89
N PRO A 192 -25.91 -15.85 17.11
CA PRO A 192 -25.67 -16.57 15.85
C PRO A 192 -25.50 -18.08 16.11
N GLU A 193 -25.95 -18.91 15.15
CA GLU A 193 -25.74 -20.36 15.18
C GLU A 193 -24.26 -20.68 15.42
N VAL A 194 -23.99 -21.48 16.44
CA VAL A 194 -22.65 -22.00 16.72
C VAL A 194 -22.28 -22.99 15.62
N PRO A 195 -21.24 -22.75 14.81
CA PRO A 195 -20.79 -23.73 13.82
C PRO A 195 -20.37 -25.03 14.53
N GLY A 196 -21.03 -26.15 14.20
CA GLY A 196 -20.76 -27.47 14.77
C GLY A 196 -21.78 -27.96 15.81
N ALA A 197 -22.85 -27.22 16.12
CA ALA A 197 -23.95 -27.73 16.93
C ALA A 197 -24.72 -28.81 16.16
N ARG A 198 -24.71 -30.05 16.67
CA ARG A 198 -25.54 -31.14 16.11
C ARG A 198 -27.03 -30.77 16.26
N ALA A 199 -27.82 -31.04 15.23
CA ALA A 199 -29.28 -30.95 15.31
C ALA A 199 -29.78 -31.81 16.49
N GLY A 200 -30.43 -31.19 17.48
CA GLY A 200 -30.90 -31.84 18.72
C GLY A 200 -30.12 -31.50 20.00
N SER A 201 -29.21 -30.53 19.98
CA SER A 201 -28.49 -30.06 21.18
C SER A 201 -29.45 -29.35 22.15
N ARG A 202 -29.32 -29.60 23.47
CA ARG A 202 -30.02 -28.87 24.54
C ARG A 202 -29.79 -27.35 24.36
N PRO A 203 -30.79 -26.48 24.61
CA PRO A 203 -30.57 -25.04 24.64
C PRO A 203 -29.44 -24.69 25.60
N LEU A 204 -28.54 -23.79 25.18
CA LEU A 204 -27.47 -23.31 26.05
C LEU A 204 -28.10 -22.68 27.30
N ASP A 205 -27.65 -23.10 28.48
CA ASP A 205 -27.94 -22.38 29.71
C ASP A 205 -26.92 -21.25 29.92
N LEU A 206 -27.20 -20.38 30.89
CA LEU A 206 -26.36 -19.22 31.19
C LEU A 206 -24.96 -19.64 31.66
N LEU A 207 -24.84 -20.77 32.38
CA LEU A 207 -23.55 -21.31 32.83
C LEU A 207 -22.69 -21.75 31.63
N ASP A 208 -23.29 -22.46 30.67
CA ASP A 208 -22.63 -22.90 29.45
C ASP A 208 -22.18 -21.70 28.60
N LEU A 209 -22.99 -20.64 28.51
CA LEU A 209 -22.64 -19.41 27.80
C LEU A 209 -21.44 -18.68 28.45
N LEU A 210 -21.43 -18.57 29.78
CA LEU A 210 -20.35 -17.92 30.53
C LEU A 210 -19.04 -18.71 30.46
N LEU A 211 -19.11 -20.05 30.47
CA LEU A 211 -17.92 -20.91 30.43
C LEU A 211 -17.46 -21.28 29.01
N ALA A 212 -18.24 -20.98 27.98
CA ALA A 212 -17.89 -21.30 26.59
C ALA A 212 -16.51 -20.73 26.16
N PRO A 213 -16.14 -19.47 26.48
CA PRO A 213 -14.80 -18.96 26.22
C PRO A 213 -13.70 -19.82 26.84
N GLN A 214 -13.76 -20.04 28.15
CA GLN A 214 -12.76 -20.82 28.89
C GLN A 214 -12.67 -22.28 28.40
N ARG A 215 -13.80 -22.90 28.03
CA ARG A 215 -13.82 -24.31 27.56
C ARG A 215 -13.25 -24.47 26.15
N ARG A 216 -13.47 -23.50 25.26
CA ARG A 216 -13.03 -23.59 23.85
C ARG A 216 -11.63 -23.07 23.63
N GLU A 217 -11.20 -22.09 24.41
CA GLU A 217 -9.88 -21.45 24.34
C GLU A 217 -9.15 -21.57 25.68
N PRO A 218 -8.89 -22.80 26.19
CA PRO A 218 -8.47 -23.03 27.58
C PRO A 218 -7.12 -22.39 27.94
N THR A 219 -6.24 -22.20 26.96
CA THR A 219 -4.89 -21.69 27.14
C THR A 219 -4.66 -20.32 26.50
N SER A 220 -5.66 -19.75 25.80
CA SER A 220 -5.52 -18.51 25.04
C SER A 220 -6.46 -17.43 25.58
N LEU A 221 -5.94 -16.50 26.40
CA LEU A 221 -6.74 -15.41 26.93
C LEU A 221 -7.28 -14.50 25.81
N ALA A 222 -6.46 -14.21 24.78
CA ALA A 222 -6.91 -13.46 23.60
C ALA A 222 -8.04 -14.19 22.86
N GLY A 223 -7.94 -15.51 22.71
CA GLY A 223 -9.00 -16.36 22.15
C GLY A 223 -10.29 -16.29 22.97
N GLN A 224 -10.19 -16.39 24.29
CA GLN A 224 -11.33 -16.27 25.21
C GLN A 224 -12.03 -14.92 25.06
N LEU A 225 -11.26 -13.82 25.03
CA LEU A 225 -11.80 -12.46 24.92
C LEU A 225 -12.56 -12.23 23.59
N ARG A 226 -12.02 -12.70 22.46
CA ARG A 226 -12.70 -12.58 21.16
C ARG A 226 -13.95 -13.46 21.07
N LEU A 227 -13.90 -14.66 21.65
CA LEU A 227 -15.05 -15.55 21.71
C LEU A 227 -16.14 -14.98 22.63
N ALA A 228 -15.75 -14.42 23.79
CA ALA A 228 -16.63 -13.71 24.71
C ALA A 228 -17.30 -12.51 24.03
N ALA A 229 -16.53 -11.65 23.35
CA ALA A 229 -17.09 -10.49 22.64
C ALA A 229 -18.16 -10.88 21.61
N ARG A 230 -17.98 -12.01 20.92
CA ARG A 230 -18.98 -12.54 19.96
C ARG A 230 -20.19 -13.18 20.64
N LEU A 231 -19.98 -14.09 21.59
CA LEU A 231 -21.05 -14.85 22.23
C LEU A 231 -21.90 -13.99 23.16
N TRP A 232 -21.28 -13.02 23.84
CA TRP A 232 -21.94 -12.18 24.83
C TRP A 232 -22.53 -10.91 24.22
N ALA A 233 -22.30 -10.61 22.94
CA ALA A 233 -22.77 -9.39 22.28
C ALA A 233 -24.25 -9.01 22.58
N PRO A 234 -25.22 -9.95 22.58
CA PRO A 234 -26.61 -9.62 22.91
C PRO A 234 -26.82 -9.10 24.35
N TYR A 235 -25.98 -9.55 25.28
CA TYR A 235 -26.05 -9.20 26.70
C TYR A 235 -25.23 -7.96 27.05
N LEU A 236 -24.20 -7.65 26.26
CA LEU A 236 -23.33 -6.50 26.46
C LEU A 236 -23.95 -5.19 25.92
N ALA A 237 -25.06 -5.26 25.18
CA ALA A 237 -25.69 -4.09 24.56
C ALA A 237 -26.11 -3.00 25.56
N SER A 238 -26.48 -3.38 26.79
CA SER A 238 -26.82 -2.45 27.88
C SER A 238 -25.59 -1.92 28.64
N ALA A 239 -24.43 -2.55 28.46
CA ALA A 239 -23.16 -2.18 29.10
C ALA A 239 -22.25 -1.48 28.07
N SER A 240 -22.41 -0.17 27.93
CA SER A 240 -21.74 0.64 26.90
C SER A 240 -20.22 0.39 26.87
N GLY A 241 -19.71 0.00 25.70
CA GLY A 241 -18.28 -0.15 25.43
C GLY A 241 -17.61 -1.44 25.92
N LEU A 242 -18.31 -2.34 26.62
CA LEU A 242 -17.71 -3.55 27.20
C LEU A 242 -17.23 -4.56 26.15
N GLY A 243 -18.00 -4.75 25.07
CA GLY A 243 -17.58 -5.56 23.92
C GLY A 243 -16.30 -5.04 23.27
N GLU A 244 -16.17 -3.72 23.12
CA GLU A 244 -14.95 -3.10 22.60
C GLU A 244 -13.76 -3.27 23.54
N ARG A 245 -13.97 -3.21 24.87
CA ARG A 245 -12.90 -3.44 25.85
C ARG A 245 -12.36 -4.87 25.78
N LEU A 246 -13.23 -5.87 25.61
CA LEU A 246 -12.81 -7.27 25.40
C LEU A 246 -11.91 -7.39 24.17
N LEU A 247 -12.30 -6.76 23.06
CA LEU A 247 -11.51 -6.78 21.82
C LEU A 247 -10.20 -6.01 21.95
N ARG A 248 -10.18 -4.82 22.57
CA ARG A 248 -8.96 -4.04 22.84
C ARG A 248 -7.95 -4.80 23.70
N ALA A 249 -8.42 -5.51 24.72
CA ALA A 249 -7.56 -6.33 25.56
C ALA A 249 -6.99 -7.55 24.81
N ALA A 250 -7.77 -8.16 23.91
CA ALA A 250 -7.29 -9.25 23.06
C ALA A 250 -6.17 -8.79 22.12
N ASP A 251 -6.31 -7.61 21.51
CA ASP A 251 -5.29 -7.05 20.61
C ASP A 251 -4.00 -6.69 21.36
N LEU A 252 -4.11 -6.13 22.57
CA LEU A 252 -2.96 -5.85 23.43
C LEU A 252 -2.16 -7.12 23.77
N LEU A 253 -2.85 -8.21 24.10
CA LEU A 253 -2.22 -9.52 24.37
C LEU A 253 -1.47 -10.08 23.16
N GLU A 254 -2.05 -9.96 21.97
CA GLU A 254 -1.38 -10.41 20.76
C GLU A 254 -0.16 -9.55 20.41
N GLU A 255 -0.25 -8.25 20.65
CA GLU A 255 0.86 -7.33 20.44
C GLU A 255 2.04 -7.64 21.36
N GLU A 256 1.79 -7.88 22.65
CA GLU A 256 2.80 -8.30 23.63
C GLU A 256 3.43 -9.67 23.30
N GLY A 257 2.70 -10.55 22.60
CA GLY A 257 3.17 -11.87 22.19
C GLY A 257 4.04 -11.91 20.93
N LYS A 258 4.09 -10.82 20.15
CA LYS A 258 4.90 -10.75 18.91
C LYS A 258 6.38 -10.52 19.27
N ARG A 259 7.26 -11.47 18.91
CA ARG A 259 8.73 -11.31 18.98
C ARG A 259 9.31 -10.87 17.64
N ALA A 260 10.23 -9.90 17.74
CA ALA A 260 11.20 -9.38 16.77
C ALA A 260 10.68 -9.00 15.36
N PRO A 261 11.06 -7.81 14.86
CA PRO A 261 10.68 -7.37 13.52
C PRO A 261 11.27 -8.28 12.42
N ALA A 262 10.44 -8.62 11.43
CA ALA A 262 10.94 -9.10 10.15
C ALA A 262 11.60 -7.94 9.38
N ALA A 263 12.61 -8.25 8.57
CA ALA A 263 13.30 -7.29 7.72
C ALA A 263 12.32 -6.44 6.87
N PRO A 264 12.67 -5.19 6.52
CA PRO A 264 11.82 -4.36 5.69
C PRO A 264 11.68 -5.05 4.32
N GLY A 265 10.46 -5.47 4.04
CA GLY A 265 10.02 -5.96 2.74
C GLY A 265 8.67 -5.34 2.43
N PRO A 266 8.13 -5.52 1.22
CA PRO A 266 6.79 -5.07 0.90
C PRO A 266 5.83 -5.62 1.97
N PRO A 267 5.05 -4.77 2.67
CA PRO A 267 4.14 -5.25 3.68
C PRO A 267 3.24 -6.34 3.10
N PRO A 268 2.93 -7.40 3.88
CA PRO A 268 1.93 -8.35 3.45
C PRO A 268 0.65 -7.58 3.10
N PRO A 269 -0.05 -7.95 2.01
CA PRO A 269 -1.29 -7.29 1.66
C PRO A 269 -2.24 -7.35 2.88
N PRO A 270 -3.05 -6.29 3.11
CA PRO A 270 -4.11 -6.34 4.12
C PRO A 270 -4.92 -7.65 4.05
N PRO A 271 -5.61 -8.08 5.12
CA PRO A 271 -6.56 -9.18 5.00
C PRO A 271 -7.68 -8.84 4.00
N GLU A 272 -8.24 -9.84 3.31
CA GLU A 272 -9.12 -9.71 2.12
C GLU A 272 -10.33 -8.75 2.29
N HIS A 273 -10.87 -8.62 3.50
CA HIS A 273 -11.97 -7.70 3.83
C HIS A 273 -11.54 -6.22 3.86
N ALA A 274 -10.26 -5.94 4.07
CA ALA A 274 -9.70 -4.59 3.97
C ALA A 274 -9.54 -4.14 2.50
N HIS A 275 -9.60 -5.06 1.54
CA HIS A 275 -9.37 -4.80 0.10
C HIS A 275 -10.61 -4.50 -0.71
N ARG A 276 -11.83 -4.73 -0.20
CA ARG A 276 -13.03 -4.35 -0.94
C ARG A 276 -13.09 -2.82 -0.98
N PRO A 277 -12.91 -2.20 -2.15
CA PRO A 277 -13.33 -0.82 -2.28
C PRO A 277 -14.85 -0.86 -2.21
N ASP A 278 -15.44 0.04 -1.43
CA ASP A 278 -16.87 0.33 -1.53
C ASP A 278 -17.12 0.98 -2.90
N THR A 279 -17.04 0.21 -3.99
CA THR A 279 -17.30 0.67 -5.36
C THR A 279 -18.80 0.82 -5.54
N VAL A 280 -19.39 1.78 -4.81
CA VAL A 280 -20.81 2.10 -4.84
C VAL A 280 -20.91 3.54 -5.33
N GLY A 281 -20.60 3.76 -6.61
CA GLY A 281 -20.62 5.10 -7.19
C GLY A 281 -20.09 5.21 -8.62
N ALA A 282 -20.53 6.26 -9.31
CA ALA A 282 -19.98 6.65 -10.60
C ALA A 282 -18.49 7.01 -10.45
N PRO A 283 -17.64 6.64 -11.42
CA PRO A 283 -16.21 6.94 -11.36
C PRO A 283 -15.95 8.45 -11.36
N ARG A 284 -15.00 8.89 -10.52
CA ARG A 284 -14.59 10.29 -10.28
C ARG A 284 -13.15 10.56 -10.76
N TYR A 285 -12.87 10.16 -12.01
CA TYR A 285 -11.57 10.43 -12.64
C TYR A 285 -11.34 11.93 -12.77
N SER A 286 -10.11 12.38 -12.47
CA SER A 286 -9.70 13.74 -12.82
C SER A 286 -9.47 13.88 -14.33
N PRO A 287 -9.85 15.02 -14.92
CA PRO A 287 -9.56 15.30 -16.31
C PRO A 287 -8.04 15.45 -16.51
N ASP A 288 -7.54 14.98 -17.65
CA ASP A 288 -6.14 15.19 -18.03
C ASP A 288 -6.03 16.48 -18.86
N GLY A 289 -5.02 17.30 -18.55
CA GLY A 289 -4.55 18.35 -19.45
C GLY A 289 -3.94 17.75 -20.74
N ALA A 290 -3.89 18.51 -21.83
CA ALA A 290 -3.50 17.99 -23.16
C ALA A 290 -2.12 17.31 -23.19
N TRP A 291 -1.18 17.74 -22.34
CA TRP A 291 0.18 17.18 -22.27
C TRP A 291 0.29 15.96 -21.34
N MET A 292 -0.61 15.80 -20.38
CA MET A 292 -0.51 14.77 -19.32
C MET A 292 -0.53 13.33 -19.84
N PRO A 293 -1.32 12.96 -20.87
CA PRO A 293 -1.25 11.62 -21.45
C PRO A 293 0.09 11.33 -22.14
N GLU A 294 0.76 12.37 -22.65
CA GLU A 294 1.97 12.20 -23.47
C GLU A 294 3.26 12.11 -22.63
N VAL A 295 3.17 12.15 -21.30
CA VAL A 295 4.34 12.14 -20.42
C VAL A 295 5.12 10.82 -20.56
N ALA A 296 6.42 10.94 -20.81
CA ALA A 296 7.44 9.90 -20.70
C ALA A 296 8.53 10.42 -19.76
N MET A 297 8.63 9.79 -18.60
CA MET A 297 9.39 10.32 -17.46
C MET A 297 10.65 9.51 -17.20
N VAL A 298 11.73 10.20 -16.85
CA VAL A 298 12.95 9.59 -16.30
C VAL A 298 13.20 10.12 -14.89
N ALA A 299 13.50 9.20 -13.97
CA ALA A 299 13.86 9.51 -12.60
C ALA A 299 15.38 9.67 -12.48
N LYS A 300 15.84 10.69 -11.76
CA LYS A 300 17.25 10.88 -11.42
C LYS A 300 17.40 11.19 -9.93
N SER A 301 18.14 10.34 -9.22
CA SER A 301 18.73 10.71 -7.91
C SER A 301 19.60 11.95 -8.11
N THR A 302 19.17 13.09 -7.55
CA THR A 302 19.68 14.41 -7.93
C THR A 302 21.19 14.53 -7.70
N TYR A 303 21.65 14.31 -6.46
CA TYR A 303 23.08 14.44 -6.13
C TYR A 303 23.96 13.46 -6.90
N VAL A 304 23.52 12.20 -7.03
CA VAL A 304 24.23 11.18 -7.81
C VAL A 304 24.33 11.59 -9.27
N TRP A 305 23.24 12.11 -9.85
CA TRP A 305 23.22 12.57 -11.24
C TRP A 305 24.15 13.76 -11.46
N LEU A 306 24.16 14.75 -10.57
CA LEU A 306 25.08 15.90 -10.65
C LEU A 306 26.56 15.45 -10.56
N ALA A 307 26.86 14.47 -9.69
CA ALA A 307 28.20 13.87 -9.62
C ALA A 307 28.57 13.13 -10.92
N GLN A 308 27.65 12.39 -11.53
CA GLN A 308 27.86 11.73 -12.83
C GLN A 308 28.05 12.74 -13.96
N LEU A 309 27.25 13.81 -13.99
CA LEU A 309 27.41 14.90 -14.96
C LEU A 309 28.78 15.57 -14.81
N SER A 310 29.24 15.77 -13.58
CA SER A 310 30.57 16.33 -13.35
C SER A 310 31.66 15.49 -14.00
N ARG A 311 31.59 14.16 -13.84
CA ARG A 311 32.52 13.21 -14.45
C ARG A 311 32.39 13.20 -15.98
N ALA A 312 31.16 13.21 -16.51
CA ALA A 312 30.89 13.11 -17.93
C ALA A 312 31.35 14.34 -18.73
N TYR A 313 31.21 15.54 -18.16
CA TYR A 313 31.54 16.80 -18.84
C TYR A 313 32.89 17.38 -18.43
N GLY A 314 33.58 16.80 -17.44
CA GLY A 314 34.88 17.27 -16.97
C GLY A 314 34.84 18.64 -16.29
N VAL A 315 33.66 19.08 -15.86
CA VAL A 315 33.43 20.35 -15.15
C VAL A 315 32.69 20.07 -13.84
N ARG A 316 32.85 20.91 -12.83
CA ARG A 316 32.09 20.74 -11.58
C ARG A 316 30.62 21.08 -11.83
N VAL A 317 29.74 20.13 -11.52
CA VAL A 317 28.28 20.28 -11.51
C VAL A 317 27.80 19.84 -10.13
N GLY A 318 27.63 20.81 -9.22
CA GLY A 318 27.16 20.61 -7.85
C GLY A 318 25.79 21.22 -7.56
N ARG A 319 25.32 22.15 -8.41
CA ARG A 319 24.03 22.85 -8.26
C ARG A 319 23.11 22.61 -9.45
N LEU A 320 21.82 22.89 -9.27
CA LEU A 320 20.79 22.70 -10.30
C LEU A 320 20.99 23.65 -11.51
N ASP A 321 21.45 24.88 -11.27
CA ASP A 321 21.78 25.86 -12.30
C ASP A 321 23.05 25.50 -13.10
N GLU A 322 23.88 24.58 -12.60
CA GLU A 322 25.10 24.13 -13.28
C GLU A 322 24.88 22.96 -14.23
N VAL A 323 23.68 22.37 -14.27
CA VAL A 323 23.35 21.26 -15.19
C VAL A 323 23.60 21.69 -16.65
N PRO A 324 24.44 20.99 -17.43
CA PRO A 324 24.74 21.38 -18.81
C PRO A 324 23.52 21.28 -19.73
N GLU A 325 23.37 22.21 -20.67
CA GLU A 325 22.29 22.18 -21.69
C GLU A 325 22.35 20.90 -22.53
N ALA A 326 23.54 20.41 -22.84
CA ALA A 326 23.75 19.14 -23.56
C ALA A 326 23.19 17.92 -22.80
N ALA A 327 23.16 17.96 -21.47
CA ALA A 327 22.57 16.87 -20.67
C ALA A 327 21.04 16.88 -20.79
N LEU A 328 20.42 18.07 -20.80
CA LEU A 328 18.97 18.22 -21.02
C LEU A 328 18.60 17.81 -22.45
N ALA A 329 19.41 18.19 -23.44
CA ALA A 329 19.24 17.76 -24.83
C ALA A 329 19.36 16.23 -24.96
N ALA A 330 20.32 15.60 -24.28
CA ALA A 330 20.48 14.15 -24.29
C ALA A 330 19.23 13.43 -23.76
N LEU A 331 18.63 13.89 -22.66
CA LEU A 331 17.36 13.33 -22.16
C LEU A 331 16.24 13.44 -23.20
N ARG A 332 16.20 14.54 -23.94
CA ARG A 332 15.23 14.74 -25.03
C ARG A 332 15.49 13.81 -26.21
N ASP A 333 16.76 13.58 -26.55
CA ASP A 333 17.20 12.65 -27.59
C ASP A 333 16.91 11.19 -27.22
N ASP A 334 16.91 10.87 -25.93
CA ASP A 334 16.50 9.57 -25.40
C ASP A 334 14.97 9.41 -25.38
N GLY A 335 14.21 10.45 -25.76
CA GLY A 335 12.77 10.42 -25.96
C GLY A 335 11.94 10.93 -24.79
N PHE A 336 12.56 11.40 -23.71
CA PHE A 336 11.86 11.90 -22.54
C PHE A 336 11.29 13.31 -22.74
N ASN A 337 10.24 13.61 -21.99
CA ASN A 337 9.65 14.95 -21.90
C ASN A 337 9.36 15.35 -20.44
N ALA A 338 9.74 14.52 -19.47
CA ALA A 338 9.67 14.80 -18.05
C ALA A 338 10.90 14.27 -17.32
N LEU A 339 11.44 15.08 -16.40
CA LEU A 339 12.58 14.78 -15.55
C LEU A 339 12.15 14.85 -14.09
N TRP A 340 12.12 13.71 -13.41
CA TRP A 340 11.90 13.64 -11.97
C TRP A 340 13.22 13.73 -11.23
N LEU A 341 13.35 14.78 -10.42
CA LEU A 341 14.48 15.01 -9.54
C LEU A 341 14.14 14.49 -8.14
N ILE A 342 14.83 13.44 -7.71
CA ILE A 342 14.63 12.83 -6.39
C ILE A 342 15.49 13.56 -5.36
N GLY A 343 14.85 13.99 -4.26
CA GLY A 343 15.52 14.56 -3.09
C GLY A 343 16.10 15.96 -3.33
N VAL A 344 15.30 16.83 -3.95
CA VAL A 344 15.62 18.26 -4.19
C VAL A 344 15.40 19.15 -2.96
N TRP A 345 14.62 18.68 -1.99
CA TRP A 345 14.22 19.41 -0.80
C TRP A 345 15.31 19.37 0.28
N GLU A 346 15.32 20.37 1.18
CA GLU A 346 16.22 20.44 2.32
C GLU A 346 15.95 19.28 3.30
N ARG A 347 17.02 18.56 3.65
CA ARG A 347 16.93 17.26 4.33
C ARG A 347 17.34 17.35 5.80
N SER A 348 16.78 16.45 6.60
CA SER A 348 17.02 16.33 8.05
C SER A 348 18.50 16.09 8.39
N ARG A 349 19.05 16.91 9.29
CA ARG A 349 20.43 16.70 9.78
C ARG A 349 20.47 15.48 10.71
N ALA A 350 19.43 15.29 11.51
CA ALA A 350 19.27 14.12 12.35
C ALA A 350 19.29 12.81 11.56
N SER A 351 18.62 12.74 10.40
CA SER A 351 18.68 11.57 9.51
C SER A 351 20.10 11.22 9.06
N ARG A 352 20.88 12.24 8.66
CA ARG A 352 22.30 12.04 8.28
C ARG A 352 23.14 11.59 9.48
N ASN A 353 22.96 12.23 10.63
CA ASN A 353 23.71 11.95 11.84
C ASN A 353 23.45 10.52 12.34
N LEU A 354 22.20 10.04 12.26
CA LEU A 354 21.84 8.66 12.57
C LEU A 354 22.59 7.65 11.70
N LYS A 355 22.60 7.85 10.38
CA LYS A 355 23.30 6.96 9.43
C LYS A 355 24.80 6.92 9.70
N ARG A 356 25.42 8.08 9.95
CA ARG A 356 26.84 8.18 10.30
C ARG A 356 27.17 7.51 11.63
N ALA A 357 26.30 7.65 12.64
CA ALA A 357 26.45 6.96 13.91
C ALA A 357 26.38 5.43 13.76
N ARG A 358 25.66 4.93 12.75
CA ARG A 358 25.62 3.50 12.36
C ARG A 358 26.77 3.07 11.43
N GLY A 359 27.82 3.89 11.31
CA GLY A 359 29.03 3.55 10.54
C GLY A 359 29.01 3.96 9.07
N GLN A 360 27.98 4.66 8.57
CA GLN A 360 27.91 5.13 7.19
C GLN A 360 28.47 6.55 7.06
N ALA A 361 29.81 6.69 7.13
CA ALA A 361 30.46 8.00 7.21
C ALA A 361 30.19 8.93 6.01
N ASP A 362 30.01 8.36 4.82
CA ASP A 362 29.76 9.06 3.55
C ASP A 362 28.26 9.30 3.26
N ALA A 363 27.36 8.77 4.09
CA ALA A 363 25.92 8.92 3.88
C ALA A 363 25.46 10.38 4.10
N GLY A 364 24.57 10.81 3.21
CA GLY A 364 23.72 11.99 3.37
C GLY A 364 22.48 11.69 4.22
N ALA A 365 21.62 12.68 4.34
CA ALA A 365 20.27 12.47 4.86
C ALA A 365 19.41 11.73 3.82
N SER A 366 18.44 10.94 4.27
CA SER A 366 17.46 10.33 3.35
C SER A 366 16.72 11.45 2.60
N ALA A 367 16.56 11.29 1.29
CA ALA A 367 15.74 12.16 0.45
C ALA A 367 14.29 12.31 0.96
N TYR A 368 13.77 11.33 1.70
CA TYR A 368 12.40 11.36 2.25
C TYR A 368 12.34 11.75 3.73
N SER A 369 13.49 11.99 4.38
CA SER A 369 13.54 12.58 5.72
C SER A 369 13.77 14.09 5.60
N LEU A 370 12.67 14.82 5.42
CA LEU A 370 12.70 16.25 5.08
C LEU A 370 12.83 17.15 6.32
N TYR A 371 13.69 18.17 6.22
CA TYR A 371 13.71 19.27 7.18
C TYR A 371 12.58 20.25 6.90
N ASP A 372 12.43 20.67 5.64
CA ASP A 372 11.36 21.56 5.15
C ASP A 372 11.19 21.42 3.62
N TYR A 373 10.04 21.85 3.08
CA TYR A 373 9.78 21.89 1.63
C TYR A 373 10.36 23.13 0.95
N VAL A 374 11.66 23.33 1.18
CA VAL A 374 12.48 24.36 0.55
C VAL A 374 13.56 23.66 -0.27
N VAL A 375 13.88 24.17 -1.45
CA VAL A 375 14.96 23.60 -2.29
C VAL A 375 16.28 23.68 -1.52
N ALA A 376 17.02 22.57 -1.45
CA ALA A 376 18.23 22.49 -0.66
C ALA A 376 19.24 23.58 -1.06
N GLU A 377 19.83 24.25 -0.06
CA GLU A 377 20.73 25.38 -0.31
C GLU A 377 22.02 24.92 -1.00
N ASP A 378 22.49 23.71 -0.70
CA ASP A 378 23.67 23.12 -1.34
C ASP A 378 23.44 22.76 -2.83
N LEU A 379 22.18 22.58 -3.24
CA LEU A 379 21.76 22.46 -4.64
C LEU A 379 21.54 23.83 -5.32
N GLY A 380 21.67 24.91 -4.57
CA GLY A 380 21.57 26.29 -5.03
C GLY A 380 20.23 26.99 -4.80
N GLY A 381 19.33 26.36 -4.03
CA GLY A 381 18.07 26.95 -3.59
C GLY A 381 17.08 27.24 -4.73
N GLU A 382 16.07 28.04 -4.41
CA GLU A 382 14.94 28.36 -5.30
C GLU A 382 15.40 29.00 -6.63
N GLN A 383 16.47 29.82 -6.60
CA GLN A 383 17.00 30.46 -7.80
C GLN A 383 17.59 29.42 -8.78
N ALA A 384 18.33 28.44 -8.27
CA ALA A 384 18.92 27.40 -9.12
C ALA A 384 17.84 26.49 -9.72
N LEU A 385 16.78 26.18 -8.96
CA LEU A 385 15.62 25.45 -9.46
C LEU A 385 14.92 26.23 -10.58
N ALA A 386 14.68 27.53 -10.40
CA ALA A 386 14.00 28.35 -11.41
C ALA A 386 14.78 28.39 -12.73
N GLU A 387 16.11 28.52 -12.66
CA GLU A 387 16.97 28.52 -13.86
C GLU A 387 17.04 27.15 -14.54
N LEU A 388 17.10 26.05 -13.76
CA LEU A 388 16.99 24.70 -14.31
C LEU A 388 15.63 24.49 -14.98
N SER A 389 14.54 24.91 -14.34
CA SER A 389 13.18 24.80 -14.86
C SER A 389 13.02 25.52 -16.20
N ARG A 390 13.53 26.76 -16.30
CA ARG A 390 13.53 27.55 -17.54
C ARG A 390 14.27 26.83 -18.68
N ARG A 391 15.48 26.31 -18.40
CA ARG A 391 16.30 25.60 -19.42
C ARG A 391 15.72 24.24 -19.78
N ALA A 392 15.19 23.50 -18.81
CA ALA A 392 14.48 22.24 -19.04
C ALA A 392 13.25 22.45 -19.93
N ALA A 393 12.44 23.47 -19.64
CA ALA A 393 11.28 23.82 -20.47
C ALA A 393 11.69 24.19 -21.91
N ALA A 394 12.78 24.95 -22.07
CA ALA A 394 13.33 25.26 -23.39
C ALA A 394 13.79 24.01 -24.17
N ALA A 395 14.26 22.98 -23.46
CA ALA A 395 14.60 21.67 -24.02
C ALA A 395 13.37 20.73 -24.21
N GLY A 396 12.17 21.17 -23.85
CA GLY A 396 10.93 20.38 -23.94
C GLY A 396 10.72 19.39 -22.79
N LEU A 397 11.38 19.59 -21.65
CA LEU A 397 11.27 18.79 -20.44
C LEU A 397 10.44 19.51 -19.37
N ARG A 398 9.54 18.78 -18.72
CA ARG A 398 8.85 19.22 -17.49
C ARG A 398 9.57 18.65 -16.27
N LEU A 399 9.74 19.46 -15.23
CA LEU A 399 10.30 18.96 -13.98
C LEU A 399 9.22 18.26 -13.16
N ALA A 400 9.63 17.21 -12.44
CA ALA A 400 8.84 16.56 -11.43
C ALA A 400 9.63 16.49 -10.12
N SER A 401 8.91 16.50 -9.00
CA SER A 401 9.49 16.29 -7.67
C SER A 401 8.78 15.15 -6.94
N ASP A 402 9.48 14.56 -5.97
CA ASP A 402 8.82 13.83 -4.90
C ASP A 402 8.09 14.78 -3.94
N MET A 403 7.07 14.25 -3.28
CA MET A 403 6.36 14.86 -2.16
C MET A 403 6.07 13.75 -1.14
N VAL A 404 6.47 13.97 0.10
CA VAL A 404 6.34 13.01 1.22
C VAL A 404 5.32 13.56 2.23
N PRO A 405 4.02 13.32 2.04
CA PRO A 405 2.98 13.95 2.86
C PRO A 405 2.77 13.24 4.21
N ASN A 406 3.23 12.00 4.39
CA ASN A 406 2.91 11.21 5.57
C ASN A 406 3.70 11.61 6.83
N HIS A 407 4.95 12.00 6.66
CA HIS A 407 5.89 12.21 7.74
C HIS A 407 6.89 13.31 7.38
N THR A 408 7.66 13.78 8.37
CA THR A 408 8.82 14.66 8.16
C THR A 408 10.09 14.00 8.69
N GLY A 409 11.25 14.66 8.59
CA GLY A 409 12.44 14.24 9.32
C GLY A 409 12.37 14.48 10.83
N LEU A 410 13.29 13.86 11.58
CA LEU A 410 13.28 13.86 13.06
C LEU A 410 13.52 15.24 13.69
N ASP A 411 14.14 16.15 12.95
CA ASP A 411 14.47 17.52 13.38
C ASP A 411 13.81 18.55 12.46
N SER A 412 12.73 18.16 11.78
CA SER A 412 12.04 19.04 10.83
C SER A 412 11.56 20.33 11.49
N ARG A 413 11.44 21.37 10.67
CA ARG A 413 10.89 22.64 11.13
C ARG A 413 9.50 22.47 11.77
N TRP A 414 8.69 21.56 11.22
CA TRP A 414 7.36 21.29 11.76
C TRP A 414 7.41 20.64 13.14
N LEU A 415 8.35 19.75 13.40
CA LEU A 415 8.47 19.15 14.74
C LEU A 415 8.97 20.16 15.78
N VAL A 416 9.82 21.08 15.35
CA VAL A 416 10.35 22.15 16.21
C VAL A 416 9.24 23.17 16.53
N ASP A 417 8.57 23.68 15.50
CA ASP A 417 7.63 24.81 15.61
C ASP A 417 6.22 24.35 16.02
N HIS A 418 5.84 23.11 15.68
CA HIS A 418 4.49 22.56 15.81
C HIS A 418 4.48 21.08 16.27
N PRO A 419 5.07 20.75 17.44
CA PRO A 419 5.14 19.37 17.92
C PRO A 419 3.76 18.72 18.12
N GLU A 420 2.69 19.50 18.32
CA GLU A 420 1.31 19.04 18.44
C GLU A 420 0.74 18.38 17.17
N ARG A 421 1.40 18.57 16.01
CA ARG A 421 0.99 17.99 14.72
C ARG A 421 1.38 16.51 14.57
N PHE A 422 2.17 15.96 15.49
CA PHE A 422 2.73 14.61 15.38
C PHE A 422 2.02 13.62 16.31
N VAL A 423 2.00 12.36 15.89
CA VAL A 423 1.54 11.27 16.76
C VAL A 423 2.58 11.07 17.85
N GLN A 424 2.21 11.30 19.11
CA GLN A 424 3.16 11.30 20.23
C GLN A 424 2.55 10.86 21.56
N LEU A 425 3.44 10.54 22.51
CA LEU A 425 3.13 10.08 23.85
C LEU A 425 3.88 10.91 24.91
N PRO A 426 3.32 11.04 26.12
CA PRO A 426 4.03 11.66 27.24
C PRO A 426 5.14 10.77 27.82
N GLU A 427 5.04 9.45 27.62
CA GLU A 427 5.94 8.43 28.16
C GLU A 427 6.27 7.36 27.10
N PRO A 428 7.39 6.64 27.20
CA PRO A 428 7.74 5.57 26.26
C PRO A 428 6.63 4.51 26.20
N PRO A 429 6.30 3.98 25.01
CA PRO A 429 5.27 2.96 24.88
C PRO A 429 5.67 1.61 25.49
N PHE A 430 6.97 1.33 25.58
CA PHE A 430 7.51 0.09 26.13
C PHE A 430 8.55 0.37 27.23
N PRO A 431 8.53 -0.37 28.35
CA PRO A 431 9.45 -0.14 29.47
C PRO A 431 10.92 -0.40 29.13
N GLY A 432 11.18 -1.27 28.13
CA GLY A 432 12.53 -1.63 27.71
C GLY A 432 13.22 -0.59 26.83
N TYR A 433 12.50 0.45 26.39
CA TYR A 433 13.10 1.48 25.53
C TYR A 433 14.02 2.39 26.32
N SER A 434 15.22 2.57 25.79
CA SER A 434 16.26 3.44 26.33
C SER A 434 16.71 4.45 25.29
N PHE A 435 16.86 5.71 25.72
CA PHE A 435 17.20 6.85 24.85
C PHE A 435 18.46 7.53 25.41
N THR A 436 19.55 6.78 25.57
CA THR A 436 20.81 7.27 26.15
C THR A 436 21.81 7.74 25.10
N GLY A 437 21.53 7.44 23.82
CA GLY A 437 22.32 7.85 22.67
C GLY A 437 22.49 9.37 22.47
N PRO A 438 23.32 9.75 21.48
CA PRO A 438 23.62 11.14 21.18
C PRO A 438 22.38 11.93 20.71
N ASP A 439 22.41 13.24 20.93
CA ASP A 439 21.45 14.15 20.27
C ASP A 439 21.75 14.22 18.77
N LEU A 440 20.80 13.75 17.97
CA LEU A 440 20.92 13.69 16.52
C LEU A 440 20.63 15.03 15.85
N ALA A 441 19.87 15.93 16.48
CA ALA A 441 19.57 17.24 15.90
C ALA A 441 20.84 18.13 15.82
N GLY A 442 21.84 17.86 16.67
CA GLY A 442 23.18 18.48 16.57
C GLY A 442 23.23 19.95 16.98
N GLY A 443 22.29 20.40 17.81
CA GLY A 443 22.18 21.77 18.31
C GLY A 443 21.00 22.54 17.70
N GLY A 444 20.03 22.94 18.52
CA GLY A 444 18.78 23.58 18.12
C GLY A 444 17.83 23.74 19.31
N ALA A 445 16.57 24.11 19.07
CA ALA A 445 15.56 24.26 20.14
C ALA A 445 15.15 22.93 20.80
N VAL A 446 15.35 21.81 20.09
CA VAL A 446 15.00 20.46 20.54
C VAL A 446 16.22 19.54 20.54
N GLU A 447 16.23 18.56 21.44
CA GLU A 447 17.07 17.36 21.37
C GLU A 447 16.26 16.21 20.78
N VAL A 448 16.89 15.41 19.94
CA VAL A 448 16.29 14.23 19.30
C VAL A 448 17.18 13.03 19.59
N ARG A 449 16.63 12.01 20.27
CA ARG A 449 17.33 10.74 20.53
C ARG A 449 16.49 9.58 20.02
N VAL A 450 17.07 8.73 19.20
CA VAL A 450 16.47 7.44 18.85
C VAL A 450 16.75 6.42 19.95
N GLU A 451 16.00 5.33 19.93
CA GLU A 451 16.18 4.24 20.89
C GLU A 451 17.51 3.51 20.67
N ASP A 452 18.16 3.08 21.75
CA ASP A 452 19.55 2.63 21.76
C ASP A 452 19.80 1.36 20.92
N HIS A 453 18.84 0.44 20.82
CA HIS A 453 18.96 -0.79 20.02
C HIS A 453 18.95 -0.52 18.50
N TYR A 454 18.62 0.70 18.05
CA TYR A 454 18.79 1.08 16.64
C TYR A 454 20.25 1.10 16.18
N TYR A 455 21.18 1.38 17.09
CA TYR A 455 22.59 1.51 16.73
C TYR A 455 23.21 0.16 16.39
N ASP A 456 22.82 -0.91 17.10
CA ASP A 456 23.30 -2.27 16.84
C ASP A 456 22.31 -3.13 16.02
N GLY A 457 21.08 -2.66 15.81
CA GLY A 457 20.05 -3.32 15.01
C GLY A 457 19.39 -4.51 15.71
N SER A 458 19.49 -4.60 17.04
CA SER A 458 18.88 -5.66 17.83
C SER A 458 17.37 -5.48 18.05
N ASP A 459 16.86 -4.26 17.93
CA ASP A 459 15.42 -3.91 17.89
C ASP A 459 15.19 -2.63 17.05
N ALA A 460 13.93 -2.36 16.71
CA ALA A 460 13.52 -1.14 16.03
C ALA A 460 12.34 -0.50 16.77
N ALA A 461 12.65 0.52 17.58
CA ALA A 461 11.65 1.18 18.40
C ALA A 461 10.61 1.95 17.58
N VAL A 462 9.34 1.93 17.99
CA VAL A 462 8.29 2.67 17.24
C VAL A 462 8.30 4.19 17.45
N VAL A 463 9.09 4.68 18.41
CA VAL A 463 9.18 6.11 18.78
C VAL A 463 10.63 6.56 18.99
N PHE A 464 10.85 7.87 18.91
CA PHE A 464 12.06 8.56 19.38
C PHE A 464 11.73 9.57 20.47
N GLU A 465 12.70 9.91 21.33
CA GLU A 465 12.57 10.95 22.35
C GLU A 465 12.85 12.33 21.72
N ARG A 466 11.87 13.23 21.84
CA ARG A 466 12.00 14.67 21.60
C ARG A 466 12.00 15.37 22.95
N ARG A 467 13.06 16.14 23.23
CA ARG A 467 13.14 16.98 24.44
C ARG A 467 13.25 18.45 24.06
N ASP A 468 12.32 19.24 24.57
CA ASP A 468 12.40 20.70 24.48
C ASP A 468 13.56 21.21 25.37
N ARG A 469 14.48 21.99 24.81
CA ARG A 469 15.61 22.49 25.60
C ARG A 469 15.24 23.63 26.52
N ALA A 470 14.22 24.42 26.18
CA ALA A 470 13.79 25.56 26.99
C ALA A 470 12.96 25.11 28.20
N THR A 471 12.06 24.15 28.00
CA THR A 471 11.16 23.68 29.07
C THR A 471 11.62 22.39 29.75
N GLY A 472 12.50 21.63 29.10
CA GLY A 472 12.89 20.28 29.53
C GLY A 472 11.83 19.22 29.27
N GLU A 473 10.69 19.57 28.66
CA GLU A 473 9.59 18.66 28.37
C GLU A 473 10.03 17.53 27.44
N LYS A 474 9.71 16.30 27.82
CA LYS A 474 9.92 15.11 27.00
C LYS A 474 8.63 14.62 26.37
N ARG A 475 8.71 14.28 25.09
CA ARG A 475 7.67 13.62 24.31
C ARG A 475 8.28 12.50 23.49
N TYR A 476 7.51 11.43 23.30
CA TYR A 476 7.93 10.26 22.52
C TYR A 476 7.11 10.23 21.24
N VAL A 477 7.76 10.57 20.13
CA VAL A 477 7.11 10.82 18.85
C VAL A 477 7.26 9.58 17.98
N TYR A 478 6.17 9.15 17.33
CA TYR A 478 6.20 7.96 16.49
C TYR A 478 7.00 8.21 15.21
N HIS A 479 7.75 7.20 14.81
CA HIS A 479 8.35 7.13 13.48
C HIS A 479 7.28 6.89 12.42
N GLY A 480 7.52 7.33 11.19
CA GLY A 480 6.66 6.99 10.06
C GLY A 480 6.60 5.48 9.85
N ASN A 481 5.43 4.94 9.53
CA ASN A 481 5.21 3.50 9.40
C ASN A 481 4.04 3.21 8.44
N ASP A 482 4.17 2.16 7.64
CA ASP A 482 3.20 1.67 6.65
C ASP A 482 2.39 0.45 7.11
N GLY A 483 2.61 -0.03 8.33
CA GLY A 483 2.05 -1.24 8.92
C GLY A 483 3.02 -2.43 8.90
N THR A 484 4.27 -2.25 8.46
CA THR A 484 5.34 -3.22 8.69
C THR A 484 5.87 -3.12 10.13
N ALA A 485 6.46 -4.21 10.63
CA ALA A 485 7.06 -4.23 11.96
C ALA A 485 8.28 -3.28 12.08
N MET A 486 8.87 -2.84 10.96
CA MET A 486 10.04 -1.96 10.90
C MET A 486 9.60 -0.53 10.54
N PRO A 487 9.56 0.41 11.49
CA PRO A 487 9.28 1.81 11.17
C PRO A 487 10.44 2.49 10.41
N TRP A 488 10.13 3.58 9.70
CA TRP A 488 11.11 4.47 9.08
C TRP A 488 11.78 5.35 10.15
N ASN A 489 12.85 4.81 10.73
CA ASN A 489 13.50 5.30 11.95
C ASN A 489 14.13 6.70 11.89
N ASP A 490 14.25 7.30 10.71
CA ASP A 490 14.72 8.68 10.55
C ASP A 490 13.59 9.66 10.23
N THR A 491 12.34 9.31 10.52
CA THR A 491 11.16 10.12 10.22
C THR A 491 10.26 10.31 11.44
N ALA A 492 9.38 11.31 11.40
CA ALA A 492 8.40 11.66 12.42
C ALA A 492 6.98 11.70 11.83
N GLN A 493 6.07 10.90 12.37
CA GLN A 493 4.72 10.69 11.83
C GLN A 493 3.77 11.86 12.15
N LEU A 494 3.13 12.40 11.11
CA LEU A 494 2.07 13.40 11.25
C LEU A 494 0.73 12.76 11.69
N ASP A 495 -0.02 13.48 12.53
CA ASP A 495 -1.34 13.06 13.01
C ASP A 495 -2.44 13.56 12.05
N TYR A 496 -2.83 12.68 11.11
CA TYR A 496 -3.89 12.96 10.14
C TYR A 496 -5.31 12.98 10.72
N LEU A 497 -5.50 12.61 11.99
CA LEU A 497 -6.79 12.77 12.66
C LEU A 497 -7.11 14.25 12.89
N ARG A 498 -6.07 15.09 12.97
CA ARG A 498 -6.17 16.54 13.13
C ARG A 498 -6.47 17.27 11.82
N ALA A 499 -7.48 18.15 11.85
CA ALA A 499 -7.90 18.90 10.66
C ALA A 499 -6.89 19.97 10.21
N ASP A 500 -6.20 20.62 11.16
CA ASP A 500 -5.14 21.60 10.89
C ASP A 500 -3.90 20.96 10.24
N VAL A 501 -3.58 19.70 10.60
CA VAL A 501 -2.49 18.95 9.94
C VAL A 501 -2.85 18.68 8.48
N ARG A 502 -4.05 18.17 8.21
CA ARG A 502 -4.52 17.93 6.83
C ARG A 502 -4.50 19.22 6.00
N GLU A 503 -4.95 20.33 6.57
CA GLU A 503 -4.91 21.65 5.92
C GLU A 503 -3.48 22.12 5.64
N ALA A 504 -2.57 22.00 6.60
CA ALA A 504 -1.16 22.39 6.43
C ALA A 504 -0.48 21.57 5.33
N VAL A 505 -0.72 20.26 5.27
CA VAL A 505 -0.18 19.41 4.20
C VAL A 505 -0.77 19.81 2.85
N MET A 506 -2.09 19.98 2.73
CA MET A 506 -2.71 20.40 1.47
C MET A 506 -2.12 21.72 0.94
N ARG A 507 -1.94 22.73 1.80
CA ARG A 507 -1.29 23.98 1.41
C ARG A 507 0.15 23.80 0.94
N THR A 508 0.90 22.96 1.62
CA THR A 508 2.28 22.64 1.22
C THR A 508 2.32 21.98 -0.16
N ILE A 509 1.37 21.09 -0.45
CA ILE A 509 1.24 20.47 -1.78
C ILE A 509 0.89 21.52 -2.85
N GLU A 510 -0.01 22.46 -2.55
CA GLU A 510 -0.34 23.58 -3.44
C GLU A 510 0.90 24.45 -3.73
N GLU A 511 1.74 24.71 -2.73
CA GLU A 511 3.01 25.44 -2.89
C GLU A 511 4.02 24.65 -3.74
N VAL A 512 4.11 23.33 -3.55
CA VAL A 512 4.97 22.46 -4.38
C VAL A 512 4.51 22.47 -5.83
N ALA A 513 3.20 22.46 -6.09
CA ALA A 513 2.64 22.54 -7.43
C ALA A 513 2.98 23.85 -8.15
N GLY A 514 3.19 24.95 -7.41
CA GLY A 514 3.69 26.20 -7.96
C GLY A 514 5.13 26.10 -8.52
N ARG A 515 5.90 25.09 -8.10
CA ARG A 515 7.29 24.85 -8.53
C ARG A 515 7.41 23.71 -9.53
N PHE A 516 6.58 22.67 -9.38
CA PHE A 516 6.65 21.44 -10.17
C PHE A 516 5.29 21.10 -10.81
N PRO A 517 5.19 21.02 -12.14
CA PRO A 517 3.96 20.62 -12.82
C PRO A 517 3.64 19.12 -12.70
N ILE A 518 4.57 18.32 -12.17
CA ILE A 518 4.38 16.89 -11.92
C ILE A 518 4.80 16.60 -10.48
N ILE A 519 3.91 16.01 -9.69
CA ILE A 519 4.17 15.66 -8.30
C ILE A 519 3.99 14.15 -8.11
N ARG A 520 5.02 13.49 -7.59
CA ARG A 520 4.97 12.08 -7.17
C ARG A 520 4.82 12.01 -5.66
N PHE A 521 3.68 11.53 -5.19
CA PHE A 521 3.41 11.30 -3.77
C PHE A 521 3.99 9.96 -3.31
N ASP A 522 4.89 10.02 -2.34
CA ASP A 522 5.46 8.86 -1.65
C ASP A 522 4.44 8.19 -0.72
N ALA A 523 4.45 6.86 -0.70
CA ALA A 523 3.64 6.00 0.16
C ALA A 523 2.17 6.47 0.29
N ALA A 524 1.57 6.89 -0.83
CA ALA A 524 0.28 7.58 -0.83
C ALA A 524 -0.85 6.77 -0.19
N MET A 525 -0.74 5.44 -0.23
CA MET A 525 -1.70 4.51 0.38
C MET A 525 -1.86 4.70 1.89
N THR A 526 -0.83 5.14 2.61
CA THR A 526 -0.88 5.30 4.09
C THR A 526 -1.86 6.39 4.52
N LEU A 527 -2.11 7.37 3.64
CA LEU A 527 -2.97 8.52 3.91
C LEU A 527 -4.42 8.34 3.45
N ALA A 528 -4.75 7.22 2.80
CA ALA A 528 -6.16 6.89 2.59
C ALA A 528 -6.83 6.73 3.96
N ARG A 529 -8.04 7.28 4.12
CA ARG A 529 -8.78 7.32 5.40
C ARG A 529 -8.81 5.98 6.14
N LYS A 530 -9.03 4.88 5.40
CA LYS A 530 -9.05 3.52 5.94
C LYS A 530 -7.69 3.08 6.51
N HIS A 531 -6.58 3.51 5.90
CA HIS A 531 -5.23 3.20 6.37
C HIS A 531 -4.82 4.09 7.54
N VAL A 532 -5.21 5.36 7.56
CA VAL A 532 -5.06 6.21 8.74
C VAL A 532 -5.75 5.56 9.95
N GLN A 533 -6.96 5.04 9.76
CA GLN A 533 -7.66 4.26 10.80
C GLN A 533 -6.88 3.00 11.17
N ARG A 534 -6.62 2.10 10.22
CA ARG A 534 -5.96 0.82 10.47
C ARG A 534 -4.60 0.96 11.18
N LEU A 535 -3.78 1.91 10.76
CA LEU A 535 -2.40 2.06 11.24
C LEU A 535 -2.33 2.78 12.57
N TRP A 536 -2.99 3.93 12.68
CA TRP A 536 -2.81 4.86 13.81
C TRP A 536 -3.94 4.82 14.82
N HIS A 537 -5.15 4.46 14.41
CA HIS A 537 -6.37 4.47 15.22
C HIS A 537 -7.25 3.22 14.97
N PRO A 538 -6.70 2.00 15.18
CA PRO A 538 -7.33 0.77 14.71
C PRO A 538 -8.72 0.56 15.30
N LEU A 539 -9.58 -0.20 14.62
CA LEU A 539 -10.83 -0.64 15.22
C LEU A 539 -10.53 -1.57 16.42
N PRO A 540 -11.36 -1.57 17.47
CA PRO A 540 -11.28 -2.58 18.52
C PRO A 540 -11.35 -3.99 17.92
N GLY A 541 -10.31 -4.82 18.10
CA GLY A 541 -10.22 -6.18 17.58
C GLY A 541 -9.41 -6.30 16.28
N GLU A 542 -8.95 -5.18 15.70
CA GLU A 542 -8.16 -5.11 14.46
C GLU A 542 -6.78 -4.46 14.70
N GLY A 543 -6.34 -4.34 15.96
CA GLY A 543 -5.06 -3.74 16.33
C GLY A 543 -3.82 -4.52 15.87
N GLY A 544 -2.64 -3.94 16.10
CA GLY A 544 -1.35 -4.61 15.94
C GLY A 544 -0.64 -4.42 14.59
N ALA A 545 -1.08 -3.48 13.77
CA ALA A 545 -0.35 -3.05 12.56
C ALA A 545 0.88 -2.20 12.92
N VAL A 546 0.71 -1.19 13.78
CA VAL A 546 1.81 -0.43 14.38
C VAL A 546 1.88 -0.79 15.86
N PRO A 547 3.01 -1.31 16.37
CA PRO A 547 3.13 -1.65 17.78
C PRO A 547 2.82 -0.46 18.70
N SER A 548 2.24 -0.75 19.86
CA SER A 548 1.65 0.16 20.86
C SER A 548 0.42 0.95 20.42
N ARG A 549 -0.09 0.76 19.19
CA ARG A 549 -1.29 1.47 18.72
C ARG A 549 -2.60 0.78 19.07
N ALA A 550 -2.60 -0.52 19.41
CA ALA A 550 -3.80 -1.23 19.81
C ALA A 550 -4.54 -0.58 21.00
N ARG A 551 -3.79 -0.02 21.97
CA ARG A 551 -4.38 0.71 23.12
C ARG A 551 -5.03 2.06 22.77
N PHE A 552 -4.85 2.55 21.54
CA PHE A 552 -5.50 3.76 21.01
C PHE A 552 -6.58 3.42 19.98
N ALA A 553 -7.13 2.20 20.05
CA ALA A 553 -8.21 1.76 19.18
C ALA A 553 -9.44 2.66 19.31
N MET A 554 -10.03 3.01 18.17
CA MET A 554 -11.11 3.98 18.02
C MET A 554 -12.29 3.34 17.31
N SER A 555 -13.51 3.61 17.77
CA SER A 555 -14.72 3.15 17.07
C SER A 555 -14.82 3.77 15.68
N ALA A 556 -15.47 3.08 14.73
CA ALA A 556 -15.71 3.63 13.40
C ALA A 556 -16.41 5.00 13.50
N ALA A 557 -17.53 5.08 14.21
CA ALA A 557 -18.29 6.32 14.33
C ALA A 557 -17.49 7.50 14.91
N GLU A 558 -16.57 7.25 15.85
CA GLU A 558 -15.69 8.31 16.37
C GLU A 558 -14.65 8.75 15.35
N PHE A 559 -13.99 7.78 14.70
CA PHE A 559 -13.03 8.06 13.65
C PHE A 559 -13.69 8.86 12.52
N GLU A 560 -14.91 8.49 12.12
CA GLU A 560 -15.66 9.19 11.09
C GLU A 560 -15.99 10.64 11.47
N ARG A 561 -16.27 10.92 12.76
CA ARG A 561 -16.46 12.32 13.22
C ARG A 561 -15.18 13.15 13.15
N ARG A 562 -14.03 12.55 13.44
CA ARG A 562 -12.73 13.26 13.48
C ARG A 562 -12.08 13.40 12.09
N MET A 563 -12.29 12.42 11.22
CA MET A 563 -11.86 12.41 9.82
C MET A 563 -13.08 12.11 8.90
N PRO A 564 -13.96 13.10 8.67
CA PRO A 564 -15.22 12.88 7.94
C PRO A 564 -15.04 12.72 6.44
N ARG A 565 -13.90 13.12 5.89
CA ARG A 565 -13.63 13.15 4.46
C ARG A 565 -12.32 12.45 4.16
N GLU A 566 -12.20 12.02 2.91
CA GLU A 566 -11.01 11.38 2.38
C GLU A 566 -10.00 12.44 1.95
N PHE A 567 -8.79 12.38 2.52
CA PHE A 567 -7.76 13.41 2.35
C PHE A 567 -7.41 13.61 0.88
N TRP A 568 -7.16 12.51 0.16
CA TRP A 568 -6.78 12.57 -1.25
C TRP A 568 -7.88 13.14 -2.14
N ARG A 569 -9.15 12.84 -1.84
CA ARG A 569 -10.27 13.39 -2.60
C ARG A 569 -10.34 14.91 -2.42
N GLU A 570 -10.24 15.39 -1.18
CA GLU A 570 -10.22 16.82 -0.90
C GLU A 570 -9.03 17.52 -1.55
N LEU A 571 -7.84 16.92 -1.50
CA LEU A 571 -6.66 17.45 -2.17
C LEU A 571 -6.87 17.54 -3.68
N VAL A 572 -7.32 16.47 -4.34
CA VAL A 572 -7.50 16.46 -5.80
C VAL A 572 -8.56 17.49 -6.22
N ASP A 573 -9.65 17.65 -5.48
CA ASP A 573 -10.67 18.68 -5.77
C ASP A 573 -10.06 20.08 -5.69
N ARG A 574 -9.28 20.38 -4.65
CA ARG A 574 -8.58 21.67 -4.52
C ARG A 574 -7.55 21.88 -5.62
N MET A 575 -6.78 20.86 -5.96
CA MET A 575 -5.78 20.94 -7.03
C MET A 575 -6.43 21.21 -8.38
N ALA A 576 -7.59 20.60 -8.66
CA ALA A 576 -8.35 20.89 -9.88
C ALA A 576 -8.84 22.34 -9.97
N GLU A 577 -9.09 23.01 -8.84
CA GLU A 577 -9.49 24.41 -8.80
C GLU A 577 -8.29 25.38 -8.82
N ARG A 578 -7.24 25.08 -8.05
CA ARG A 578 -6.14 26.02 -7.75
C ARG A 578 -4.92 25.83 -8.64
N ALA A 579 -4.67 24.60 -9.09
CA ALA A 579 -3.51 24.24 -9.90
C ALA A 579 -3.85 23.13 -10.93
N PRO A 580 -4.84 23.35 -11.82
CA PRO A 580 -5.36 22.33 -12.74
C PRO A 580 -4.34 21.79 -13.75
N ASP A 581 -3.23 22.52 -13.97
CA ASP A 581 -2.15 22.10 -14.86
C ASP A 581 -1.07 21.27 -14.14
N THR A 582 -1.43 20.61 -13.03
CA THR A 582 -0.54 19.75 -12.24
C THR A 582 -0.90 18.28 -12.39
N LEU A 583 0.06 17.48 -12.82
CA LEU A 583 -0.07 16.03 -12.90
C LEU A 583 0.28 15.37 -11.56
N LEU A 584 -0.67 14.61 -11.01
CA LEU A 584 -0.54 13.98 -9.69
C LEU A 584 -0.35 12.46 -9.81
N LEU A 585 0.78 11.95 -9.31
CA LEU A 585 1.14 10.53 -9.33
C LEU A 585 1.10 9.99 -7.90
N ALA A 586 0.29 8.97 -7.64
CA ALA A 586 0.35 8.22 -6.39
C ALA A 586 1.28 7.01 -6.52
N GLU A 587 2.29 6.93 -5.67
CA GLU A 587 2.82 5.63 -5.30
C GLU A 587 1.84 4.96 -4.33
N ALA A 588 0.97 4.12 -4.85
CA ALA A 588 0.07 3.30 -4.05
C ALA A 588 0.21 1.84 -4.45
N PHE A 589 0.22 0.97 -3.44
CA PHE A 589 0.22 -0.49 -3.60
C PHE A 589 -1.04 -1.08 -2.94
N TRP A 590 -1.07 -2.40 -2.76
CA TRP A 590 -2.14 -3.14 -2.07
C TRP A 590 -3.47 -3.24 -2.84
N LEU A 591 -3.44 -3.36 -4.16
CA LEU A 591 -4.65 -3.50 -4.99
C LEU A 591 -5.59 -2.27 -4.92
N LEU A 592 -5.06 -1.12 -4.49
CA LEU A 592 -5.78 0.15 -4.36
C LEU A 592 -5.69 1.00 -5.62
N GLU A 593 -5.04 0.54 -6.67
CA GLU A 593 -4.78 1.34 -7.87
C GLU A 593 -6.10 1.87 -8.45
N GLY A 594 -7.08 0.98 -8.59
CA GLY A 594 -8.43 1.34 -9.02
C GLY A 594 -9.12 2.33 -8.07
N TYR A 595 -8.92 2.22 -6.75
CA TYR A 595 -9.48 3.14 -5.77
C TYR A 595 -8.88 4.55 -5.90
N PHE A 596 -7.55 4.66 -6.00
CA PHE A 596 -6.85 5.94 -6.15
C PHE A 596 -7.27 6.70 -7.39
N VAL A 597 -7.44 6.03 -8.53
CA VAL A 597 -7.74 6.73 -9.80
C VAL A 597 -9.24 6.89 -10.01
N ARG A 598 -10.06 5.90 -9.63
CA ARG A 598 -11.50 5.90 -9.89
C ARG A 598 -12.30 6.62 -8.83
N GLU A 599 -11.91 6.55 -7.56
CA GLU A 599 -12.65 7.18 -6.45
C GLU A 599 -11.97 8.45 -5.95
N LEU A 600 -10.65 8.40 -5.70
CA LEU A 600 -9.90 9.54 -5.16
C LEU A 600 -9.55 10.57 -6.24
N GLY A 601 -9.55 10.17 -7.51
CA GLY A 601 -9.29 11.06 -8.65
C GLY A 601 -7.81 11.35 -8.90
N MET A 602 -6.89 10.54 -8.37
CA MET A 602 -5.47 10.68 -8.71
C MET A 602 -5.28 10.53 -10.22
N HIS A 603 -4.44 11.38 -10.84
CA HIS A 603 -4.25 11.33 -12.30
C HIS A 603 -3.55 10.04 -12.73
N ARG A 604 -2.56 9.60 -11.94
CA ARG A 604 -1.77 8.40 -12.20
C ARG A 604 -1.49 7.62 -10.91
N VAL A 605 -1.33 6.31 -11.01
CA VAL A 605 -0.99 5.42 -9.89
C VAL A 605 0.01 4.34 -10.33
N TYR A 606 0.91 3.95 -9.45
CA TYR A 606 1.92 2.94 -9.75
C TYR A 606 1.30 1.58 -10.07
N ASN A 607 1.96 0.83 -10.97
CA ASN A 607 1.59 -0.53 -11.33
C ASN A 607 2.80 -1.47 -11.24
N SER A 608 3.13 -1.92 -10.02
CA SER A 608 4.27 -2.82 -9.79
C SER A 608 4.08 -4.21 -10.42
N ALA A 609 2.85 -4.61 -10.72
CA ALA A 609 2.56 -5.87 -11.40
C ALA A 609 3.23 -5.93 -12.79
N PHE A 610 3.37 -4.79 -13.49
CA PHE A 610 4.10 -4.74 -14.77
C PHE A 610 5.54 -5.25 -14.59
N MET A 611 6.27 -4.71 -13.61
CA MET A 611 7.66 -5.06 -13.38
C MET A 611 7.81 -6.50 -12.90
N HIS A 612 7.17 -6.86 -11.78
CA HIS A 612 7.39 -8.15 -11.14
C HIS A 612 6.94 -9.33 -12.01
N MET A 613 5.78 -9.22 -12.67
CA MET A 613 5.27 -10.33 -13.49
C MET A 613 6.08 -10.49 -14.78
N LEU A 614 6.47 -9.40 -15.45
CA LEU A 614 7.28 -9.50 -16.68
C LEU A 614 8.72 -9.94 -16.39
N MET A 615 9.30 -9.52 -15.26
CA MET A 615 10.60 -10.00 -14.80
C MET A 615 10.60 -11.52 -14.62
N ARG A 616 9.59 -12.05 -13.92
CA ARG A 616 9.44 -13.48 -13.61
C ARG A 616 8.84 -14.31 -14.76
N GLU A 617 8.51 -13.68 -15.89
CA GLU A 617 7.84 -14.31 -17.04
C GLU A 617 6.47 -14.93 -16.66
N GLU A 618 5.79 -14.34 -15.69
CA GLU A 618 4.40 -14.67 -15.29
C GLU A 618 3.39 -14.07 -16.29
N ASN A 619 3.64 -14.28 -17.59
CA ASN A 619 2.96 -13.62 -18.70
C ASN A 619 1.44 -13.83 -18.67
N GLY A 620 1.01 -15.06 -18.37
CA GLY A 620 -0.41 -15.40 -18.23
C GLY A 620 -1.10 -14.61 -17.12
N ALA A 621 -0.43 -14.39 -15.98
CA ALA A 621 -0.99 -13.61 -14.87
C ALA A 621 -1.16 -12.14 -15.27
N TYR A 622 -0.15 -11.54 -15.89
CA TYR A 622 -0.22 -10.15 -16.33
C TYR A 622 -1.26 -9.95 -17.45
N ARG A 623 -1.36 -10.89 -18.40
CA ARG A 623 -2.43 -10.87 -19.43
C ARG A 623 -3.82 -10.97 -18.81
N ARG A 624 -4.02 -11.83 -17.81
CA ARG A 624 -5.30 -11.90 -17.08
C ARG A 624 -5.62 -10.58 -16.38
N LEU A 625 -4.65 -9.94 -15.73
CA LEU A 625 -4.83 -8.61 -15.13
C LEU A 625 -5.31 -7.58 -16.17
N LEU A 626 -4.63 -7.49 -17.33
CA LEU A 626 -5.02 -6.58 -18.40
C LEU A 626 -6.45 -6.85 -18.91
N LYS A 627 -6.80 -8.12 -19.15
CA LYS A 627 -8.15 -8.52 -19.58
C LYS A 627 -9.21 -8.16 -18.54
N SER A 628 -8.94 -8.38 -17.25
CA SER A 628 -9.84 -8.02 -16.16
C SER A 628 -10.07 -6.52 -16.10
N VAL A 629 -9.02 -5.71 -16.26
CA VAL A 629 -9.14 -4.25 -16.29
C VAL A 629 -9.96 -3.80 -17.50
N LEU A 630 -9.72 -4.36 -18.70
CA LEU A 630 -10.49 -4.03 -19.90
C LEU A 630 -11.99 -4.40 -19.77
N ALA A 631 -12.28 -5.54 -19.15
CA ALA A 631 -13.65 -6.00 -18.91
C ALA A 631 -14.34 -5.24 -17.76
N PHE A 632 -13.60 -4.48 -16.96
CA PHE A 632 -14.13 -3.67 -15.87
C PHE A 632 -14.26 -2.19 -16.27
N ASP A 633 -13.14 -1.52 -16.53
CA ASP A 633 -13.07 -0.15 -17.03
C ASP A 633 -11.72 0.10 -17.72
N PRO A 634 -11.67 0.12 -19.07
CA PRO A 634 -10.42 0.34 -19.82
C PRO A 634 -9.69 1.63 -19.45
N ARG A 635 -10.39 2.66 -18.97
CA ARG A 635 -9.80 3.95 -18.59
C ARG A 635 -8.85 3.83 -17.40
N VAL A 636 -8.86 2.73 -16.66
CA VAL A 636 -7.86 2.49 -15.59
C VAL A 636 -6.46 2.26 -16.20
N LEU A 637 -6.34 1.63 -17.37
CA LEU A 637 -5.03 1.35 -17.98
C LEU A 637 -4.23 2.63 -18.25
N GLN A 638 -4.88 3.68 -18.77
CA GLN A 638 -4.22 4.97 -19.02
C GLN A 638 -3.84 5.73 -17.74
N ARG A 639 -4.25 5.24 -16.57
CA ARG A 639 -3.92 5.81 -15.27
C ARG A 639 -2.70 5.13 -14.64
N TYR A 640 -2.21 4.02 -15.17
CA TYR A 640 -1.04 3.36 -14.61
C TYR A 640 0.25 4.11 -14.92
N VAL A 641 1.15 4.13 -13.94
CA VAL A 641 2.58 4.36 -14.12
C VAL A 641 3.24 2.99 -14.19
N ASN A 642 3.68 2.61 -15.38
CA ASN A 642 4.45 1.38 -15.58
C ASN A 642 5.94 1.73 -15.49
N PHE A 643 6.75 0.82 -14.97
CA PHE A 643 8.19 0.99 -14.84
C PHE A 643 8.90 -0.37 -14.82
N MET A 644 10.18 -0.40 -15.22
CA MET A 644 11.05 -1.57 -15.08
C MET A 644 11.92 -1.52 -13.83
N SER A 645 12.05 -0.34 -13.24
CA SER A 645 12.70 -0.12 -11.94
C SER A 645 12.19 1.21 -11.38
N ASN A 646 12.22 1.34 -10.07
CA ASN A 646 12.02 2.59 -9.34
C ASN A 646 13.19 2.73 -8.33
N PRO A 647 13.25 3.81 -7.53
CA PRO A 647 14.34 3.99 -6.57
C PRO A 647 14.47 2.90 -5.48
N ASP A 648 13.38 2.21 -5.15
CA ASP A 648 13.32 1.21 -4.08
C ASP A 648 13.62 -0.23 -4.58
N GLU A 649 13.48 -0.45 -5.88
CA GLU A 649 13.69 -1.72 -6.56
C GLU A 649 15.12 -1.87 -7.10
N GLU A 650 15.52 -3.10 -7.42
CA GLU A 650 16.79 -3.34 -8.12
C GLU A 650 16.80 -2.65 -9.50
N THR A 651 17.99 -2.37 -10.03
CA THR A 651 18.08 -1.68 -11.33
C THR A 651 17.46 -2.54 -12.44
N ALA A 652 16.95 -1.88 -13.49
CA ALA A 652 16.35 -2.60 -14.62
C ALA A 652 17.37 -3.54 -15.31
N ARG A 653 18.66 -3.21 -15.23
CA ARG A 653 19.73 -4.08 -15.73
C ARG A 653 19.88 -5.36 -14.92
N GLU A 654 19.85 -5.28 -13.60
CA GLU A 654 19.93 -6.47 -12.74
C GLU A 654 18.67 -7.34 -12.87
N GLN A 655 17.50 -6.72 -13.04
CA GLN A 655 16.23 -7.45 -13.15
C GLN A 655 16.00 -8.08 -14.53
N PHE A 656 16.34 -7.40 -15.63
CA PHE A 656 16.00 -7.82 -17.00
C PHE A 656 17.22 -8.09 -17.90
N GLY A 657 18.43 -7.83 -17.41
CA GLY A 657 19.65 -7.88 -18.20
C GLY A 657 19.81 -6.65 -19.13
N ALA A 658 20.66 -6.81 -20.15
CA ALA A 658 20.98 -5.79 -21.14
C ALA A 658 20.65 -6.23 -22.59
N GLY A 659 19.99 -7.39 -22.73
CA GLY A 659 19.71 -8.04 -24.01
C GLY A 659 18.27 -7.85 -24.50
N ASP A 660 17.80 -8.78 -25.33
CA ASP A 660 16.50 -8.66 -26.00
C ASP A 660 15.30 -8.66 -25.03
N LYS A 661 15.38 -9.38 -23.90
CA LYS A 661 14.34 -9.34 -22.85
C LYS A 661 14.13 -7.92 -22.33
N TYR A 662 15.22 -7.22 -22.00
CA TYR A 662 15.17 -5.84 -21.54
C TYR A 662 14.49 -4.93 -22.58
N PHE A 663 14.93 -4.98 -23.85
CA PHE A 663 14.39 -4.12 -24.90
C PHE A 663 12.95 -4.48 -25.28
N GLY A 664 12.58 -5.76 -25.19
CA GLY A 664 11.22 -6.22 -25.35
C GLY A 664 10.26 -5.67 -24.30
N VAL A 665 10.66 -5.73 -23.02
CA VAL A 665 9.89 -5.15 -21.92
C VAL A 665 9.87 -3.61 -21.99
N ALA A 666 10.98 -2.96 -22.37
CA ALA A 666 11.01 -1.52 -22.59
C ALA A 666 10.09 -1.08 -23.75
N THR A 667 9.95 -1.92 -24.78
CA THR A 667 8.98 -1.69 -25.87
C THR A 667 7.54 -1.77 -25.36
N LEU A 668 7.21 -2.78 -24.54
CA LEU A 668 5.90 -2.82 -23.88
C LEU A 668 5.66 -1.60 -22.99
N LEU A 669 6.66 -1.20 -22.20
CA LEU A 669 6.60 -0.03 -21.34
C LEU A 669 6.24 1.24 -22.15
N ALA A 670 6.91 1.45 -23.29
CA ALA A 670 6.70 2.60 -24.15
C ALA A 670 5.35 2.59 -24.91
N THR A 671 4.76 1.41 -25.13
CA THR A 671 3.61 1.23 -26.04
C THR A 671 2.31 0.79 -25.37
N LEU A 672 2.31 0.48 -24.07
CA LEU A 672 1.08 0.31 -23.30
C LEU A 672 0.43 1.68 -22.96
N PRO A 673 -0.90 1.71 -22.73
CA PRO A 673 -1.55 2.86 -22.13
C PRO A 673 -0.97 3.21 -20.76
N GLY A 674 -1.00 4.50 -20.42
CA GLY A 674 -0.47 5.02 -19.17
C GLY A 674 0.85 5.76 -19.31
N LEU A 675 1.52 6.01 -18.20
CA LEU A 675 2.76 6.76 -18.13
C LEU A 675 3.96 5.80 -18.03
N PRO A 676 4.88 5.77 -19.00
CA PRO A 676 6.14 5.06 -18.84
C PRO A 676 7.13 5.88 -17.99
N MET A 677 7.63 5.24 -16.93
CA MET A 677 8.69 5.78 -16.08
C MET A 677 9.95 4.92 -16.19
N PHE A 678 11.09 5.57 -16.42
CA PHE A 678 12.42 4.96 -16.47
C PHE A 678 13.20 5.32 -15.20
N GLY A 679 13.87 4.33 -14.63
CA GLY A 679 14.69 4.50 -13.43
C GLY A 679 16.01 5.24 -13.70
N HIS A 680 16.68 5.68 -12.63
CA HIS A 680 18.00 6.28 -12.73
C HIS A 680 18.99 5.27 -13.33
N GLY A 681 19.78 5.70 -14.33
CA GLY A 681 20.81 4.85 -14.96
C GLY A 681 20.27 3.81 -15.94
N GLN A 682 18.94 3.73 -16.15
CA GLN A 682 18.32 2.68 -16.96
C GLN A 682 18.70 2.76 -18.45
N VAL A 683 18.81 3.95 -19.03
CA VAL A 683 19.25 4.14 -20.43
C VAL A 683 20.76 3.93 -20.56
N GLU A 684 21.50 4.32 -19.53
CA GLU A 684 22.95 4.19 -19.47
C GLU A 684 23.41 2.74 -19.16
N GLY A 685 22.50 1.89 -18.67
CA GLY A 685 22.79 0.50 -18.32
C GLY A 685 23.61 0.35 -17.03
N LEU A 686 23.43 1.24 -16.06
CA LEU A 686 24.10 1.20 -14.75
C LEU A 686 23.50 0.09 -13.86
N GLN A 687 24.33 -0.55 -13.04
CA GLN A 687 23.94 -1.62 -12.12
C GLN A 687 23.79 -1.11 -10.68
N GLU A 688 24.49 -0.04 -10.32
CA GLU A 688 24.46 0.50 -8.96
C GLU A 688 23.05 1.00 -8.60
N LYS A 689 22.49 0.43 -7.53
CA LYS A 689 21.27 0.91 -6.89
C LYS A 689 21.61 2.01 -5.88
N TYR A 690 20.88 3.11 -5.95
CA TYR A 690 21.10 4.26 -5.06
C TYR A 690 20.01 4.34 -4.00
N GLY A 691 20.41 4.17 -2.74
CA GLY A 691 19.54 4.50 -1.61
C GLY A 691 19.30 6.01 -1.50
N MET A 692 18.31 6.40 -0.71
CA MET A 692 17.89 7.79 -0.53
C MET A 692 18.96 8.68 0.13
N GLU A 693 19.98 8.09 0.73
CA GLU A 693 21.12 8.74 1.40
C GLU A 693 22.32 9.02 0.49
N TYR A 694 22.33 8.54 -0.75
CA TYR A 694 23.49 8.64 -1.62
C TYR A 694 23.68 10.07 -2.14
N LEU A 695 24.92 10.57 -2.02
CA LEU A 695 25.33 11.89 -2.53
C LEU A 695 26.20 11.81 -3.79
N ALA A 696 26.74 10.62 -4.08
CA ALA A 696 27.57 10.34 -5.25
C ALA A 696 27.51 8.84 -5.53
N PRO A 697 27.80 8.41 -6.77
CA PRO A 697 27.94 6.99 -7.05
C PRO A 697 29.20 6.43 -6.38
N LYS A 698 29.06 5.25 -5.77
CA LYS A 698 30.16 4.55 -5.09
C LYS A 698 30.95 3.68 -6.06
N LEU A 699 30.31 3.23 -7.13
CA LEU A 699 30.97 2.55 -8.24
C LEU A 699 31.40 3.57 -9.29
N ASP A 700 32.52 3.28 -9.97
CA ASP A 700 32.97 4.04 -11.15
C ASP A 700 32.41 3.40 -12.43
N GLU A 701 31.08 3.26 -12.47
CA GLU A 701 30.40 2.72 -13.65
C GLU A 701 30.42 3.73 -14.81
N ARG A 702 30.63 3.22 -16.02
CA ARG A 702 30.54 4.01 -17.25
C ARG A 702 29.29 3.57 -18.02
N PRO A 703 28.56 4.53 -18.64
CA PRO A 703 27.45 4.19 -19.52
C PRO A 703 27.87 3.21 -20.62
N ASP A 704 27.02 2.25 -20.96
CA ASP A 704 27.20 1.33 -22.08
C ASP A 704 26.77 2.03 -23.39
N PRO A 705 27.69 2.43 -24.27
CA PRO A 705 27.35 3.20 -25.47
C PRO A 705 26.46 2.42 -26.43
N ALA A 706 26.59 1.08 -26.48
CA ALA A 706 25.80 0.24 -27.37
C ALA A 706 24.34 0.16 -26.87
N LEU A 707 24.14 0.12 -25.55
CA LEU A 707 22.82 0.11 -24.94
C LEU A 707 22.11 1.46 -25.10
N VAL A 708 22.82 2.57 -24.88
CA VAL A 708 22.31 3.93 -25.12
C VAL A 708 21.90 4.11 -26.59
N GLU A 709 22.75 3.72 -27.54
CA GLU A 709 22.45 3.83 -28.97
C GLU A 709 21.26 2.94 -29.37
N ARG A 710 21.16 1.73 -28.78
CA ARG A 710 20.01 0.85 -29.01
C ARG A 710 18.71 1.46 -28.47
N HIS A 711 18.72 2.11 -27.30
CA HIS A 711 17.57 2.86 -26.79
C HIS A 711 17.13 3.97 -27.75
N ARG A 712 18.07 4.78 -28.23
CA ARG A 712 17.79 5.87 -29.16
C ARG A 712 17.19 5.39 -30.47
N ARG A 713 17.64 4.22 -30.94
CA ARG A 713 17.14 3.60 -32.17
C ARG A 713 15.78 2.92 -31.99
N GLU A 714 15.57 2.17 -30.90
CA GLU A 714 14.42 1.25 -30.75
C GLU A 714 13.32 1.81 -29.84
N ILE A 715 13.66 2.57 -28.79
CA ILE A 715 12.72 2.99 -27.73
C ILE A 715 12.36 4.47 -27.85
N ALA A 716 13.34 5.36 -28.06
CA ALA A 716 13.09 6.81 -28.13
C ALA A 716 12.04 7.21 -29.19
N PRO A 717 11.98 6.60 -30.40
CA PRO A 717 10.91 6.90 -31.37
C PRO A 717 9.51 6.56 -30.84
N LEU A 718 9.39 5.49 -30.04
CA LEU A 718 8.13 5.07 -29.43
C LEU A 718 7.66 6.08 -28.38
N LEU A 719 8.60 6.58 -27.56
CA LEU A 719 8.33 7.61 -26.55
C LEU A 719 7.95 8.95 -27.21
N ARG A 720 8.57 9.34 -28.32
CA ARG A 720 8.17 10.54 -29.06
C ARG A 720 6.74 10.46 -29.61
N GLU A 721 6.25 9.25 -29.87
CA GLU A 721 4.89 8.97 -30.35
C GLU A 721 3.92 8.65 -29.19
N ARG A 722 4.19 9.13 -27.95
CA ARG A 722 3.35 8.79 -26.79
C ARG A 722 1.86 9.08 -27.02
N GLY A 723 1.50 10.15 -27.73
CA GLY A 723 0.09 10.43 -28.04
C GLY A 723 -0.66 9.28 -28.75
N THR A 724 0.05 8.37 -29.43
CA THR A 724 -0.53 7.19 -30.08
C THR A 724 -0.90 6.08 -29.11
N PHE A 725 -0.14 5.89 -28.02
CA PHE A 725 -0.37 4.76 -27.10
C PHE A 725 -0.97 5.15 -25.75
N ALA A 726 -1.02 6.44 -25.41
CA ALA A 726 -1.36 6.90 -24.07
C ALA A 726 -2.77 6.53 -23.59
N GLY A 727 -3.75 6.62 -24.50
CA GLY A 727 -5.16 6.37 -24.20
C GLY A 727 -5.55 4.91 -24.31
N ALA A 728 -6.60 4.54 -23.58
CA ALA A 728 -7.19 3.19 -23.63
C ALA A 728 -8.38 3.07 -24.59
N ASP A 729 -8.92 4.19 -25.11
CA ASP A 729 -10.15 4.21 -25.92
C ASP A 729 -10.10 3.29 -27.15
N ALA A 730 -8.97 3.32 -27.87
CA ALA A 730 -8.74 2.51 -29.06
C ALA A 730 -7.83 1.29 -28.79
N PHE A 731 -7.47 1.05 -27.54
CA PHE A 731 -6.61 -0.07 -27.17
C PHE A 731 -7.38 -1.38 -27.27
N ARG A 732 -6.86 -2.35 -28.03
CA ARG A 732 -7.43 -3.69 -28.18
C ARG A 732 -6.35 -4.73 -27.94
N LEU A 733 -6.48 -5.50 -26.87
CA LEU A 733 -5.61 -6.64 -26.56
C LEU A 733 -6.11 -7.88 -27.29
N PHE A 734 -5.23 -8.70 -27.84
CA PHE A 734 -5.55 -9.94 -28.54
C PHE A 734 -4.84 -11.15 -27.91
N ASP A 735 -5.44 -12.32 -28.05
CA ASP A 735 -4.77 -13.61 -27.86
C ASP A 735 -4.07 -14.03 -29.16
N LEU A 736 -2.81 -14.48 -29.03
CA LEU A 736 -2.15 -15.27 -30.06
C LEU A 736 -2.56 -16.72 -29.85
N VAL A 737 -3.28 -17.32 -30.80
CA VAL A 737 -3.80 -18.69 -30.64
C VAL A 737 -2.94 -19.66 -31.46
N GLY A 738 -2.19 -20.51 -30.77
CA GLY A 738 -1.41 -21.60 -31.35
C GLY A 738 -2.24 -22.87 -31.52
N GLU A 739 -1.57 -24.00 -31.80
CA GLU A 739 -2.23 -25.31 -31.97
C GLU A 739 -2.90 -25.80 -30.68
N ASP A 740 -2.25 -25.56 -29.53
CA ASP A 740 -2.70 -26.01 -28.20
C ASP A 740 -3.53 -24.96 -27.44
N GLY A 741 -3.91 -23.85 -28.08
CA GLY A 741 -4.69 -22.76 -27.47
C GLY A 741 -3.93 -21.43 -27.34
N PRO A 742 -4.37 -20.53 -26.44
CA PRO A 742 -3.73 -19.22 -26.26
C PRO A 742 -2.27 -19.33 -25.84
N VAL A 743 -1.38 -18.67 -26.56
CA VAL A 743 0.04 -18.55 -26.23
C VAL A 743 0.23 -17.38 -25.26
N GLU A 744 0.31 -17.71 -23.97
CA GLU A 744 0.38 -16.70 -22.90
C GLU A 744 1.67 -15.86 -22.95
N ASP A 745 2.74 -16.37 -23.55
CA ASP A 745 4.03 -15.68 -23.69
C ASP A 745 3.99 -14.48 -24.65
N ALA A 746 2.96 -14.38 -25.51
CA ALA A 746 2.84 -13.33 -26.50
C ALA A 746 1.88 -12.21 -26.03
N PHE A 747 2.32 -10.95 -26.13
CA PHE A 747 1.52 -9.74 -25.96
C PHE A 747 1.25 -9.15 -27.35
N VAL A 748 -0.02 -9.15 -27.79
CA VAL A 748 -0.41 -8.58 -29.07
C VAL A 748 -1.54 -7.59 -28.84
N PHE A 749 -1.38 -6.35 -29.26
CA PHE A 749 -2.42 -5.34 -29.14
C PHE A 749 -2.36 -4.30 -30.26
N VAL A 750 -3.47 -3.62 -30.45
CA VAL A 750 -3.61 -2.50 -31.39
C VAL A 750 -3.95 -1.24 -30.61
N ASN A 751 -3.36 -0.11 -30.98
CA ASN A 751 -3.76 1.20 -30.48
C ASN A 751 -3.64 2.28 -31.56
N ARG A 752 -4.25 3.44 -31.32
CA ARG A 752 -4.15 4.62 -32.20
C ARG A 752 -4.42 5.89 -31.41
N ARG A 753 -3.91 7.01 -31.92
CA ARG A 753 -4.24 8.34 -31.40
C ARG A 753 -5.73 8.65 -31.62
N VAL A 754 -6.44 9.03 -30.56
CA VAL A 754 -7.84 9.47 -30.59
C VAL A 754 -7.87 10.99 -30.38
N GLY A 755 -8.53 11.75 -31.28
CA GLY A 755 -8.76 13.19 -31.08
C GLY A 755 -7.78 14.20 -31.73
N GLY A 756 -6.98 13.81 -32.73
CA GLY A 756 -6.11 14.73 -33.50
C GLY A 756 -6.71 15.26 -34.81
N ASP A 757 -6.01 16.19 -35.50
CA ASP A 757 -6.45 16.81 -36.76
C ASP A 757 -6.88 15.75 -37.80
N ARG A 758 -8.16 15.82 -38.21
CA ARG A 758 -8.82 14.88 -39.13
C ARG A 758 -8.57 15.21 -40.61
N ARG A 759 -7.59 16.06 -40.93
CA ARG A 759 -7.21 16.32 -42.33
C ARG A 759 -6.88 15.01 -43.06
N PRO A 760 -7.41 14.78 -44.27
CA PRO A 760 -6.96 13.69 -45.12
C PRO A 760 -5.47 13.90 -45.42
N GLY A 761 -4.61 13.02 -44.90
CA GLY A 761 -3.14 13.16 -44.93
C GLY A 761 -2.46 13.35 -43.57
N GLY A 762 -3.21 13.42 -42.47
CA GLY A 762 -2.65 13.41 -41.11
C GLY A 762 -1.97 12.08 -40.77
N ALA A 763 -0.70 12.14 -40.38
CA ALA A 763 0.22 11.00 -40.21
C ALA A 763 -0.05 10.08 -38.99
N HIS A 764 -1.25 10.04 -38.41
CA HIS A 764 -1.52 9.19 -37.24
C HIS A 764 -2.23 7.90 -37.64
N GLY A 765 -1.42 6.88 -37.97
CA GLY A 765 -1.88 5.55 -38.35
C GLY A 765 -2.14 4.65 -37.15
N THR A 766 -2.96 3.62 -37.34
CA THR A 766 -3.15 2.56 -36.35
C THR A 766 -1.85 1.77 -36.18
N VAL A 767 -1.50 1.40 -34.95
CA VAL A 767 -0.26 0.66 -34.65
C VAL A 767 -0.61 -0.72 -34.08
N LEU A 768 0.00 -1.76 -34.65
CA LEU A 768 0.02 -3.11 -34.12
C LEU A 768 1.31 -3.33 -33.34
N VAL A 769 1.20 -3.77 -32.09
CA VAL A 769 2.33 -4.18 -31.25
C VAL A 769 2.24 -5.67 -31.01
N ALA A 770 3.36 -6.37 -31.20
CA ALA A 770 3.50 -7.78 -30.88
C ALA A 770 4.84 -8.01 -30.17
N TYR A 771 4.81 -8.63 -28.99
CA TYR A 771 6.00 -8.96 -28.21
C TYR A 771 5.92 -10.37 -27.64
N ASN A 772 7.04 -11.09 -27.65
CA ASN A 772 7.17 -12.40 -27.04
C ASN A 772 8.04 -12.32 -25.77
N ASN A 773 7.47 -12.41 -24.57
CA ASN A 773 8.24 -12.37 -23.33
C ASN A 773 8.70 -13.77 -22.88
N SER A 774 9.46 -14.46 -23.74
CA SER A 774 9.89 -15.85 -23.49
C SER A 774 11.22 -16.14 -24.19
N PRO A 775 12.06 -17.03 -23.64
CA PRO A 775 13.27 -17.51 -24.30
C PRO A 775 12.98 -18.46 -25.48
N ARG A 776 11.72 -18.81 -25.73
CA ARG A 776 11.29 -19.70 -26.82
C ARG A 776 10.58 -18.90 -27.90
N ALA A 777 10.68 -19.36 -29.15
CA ALA A 777 9.88 -18.80 -30.23
C ALA A 777 8.40 -19.17 -30.05
N VAL A 778 7.51 -18.26 -30.44
CA VAL A 778 6.06 -18.44 -30.37
C VAL A 778 5.42 -18.16 -31.72
N ALA A 779 4.36 -18.89 -32.04
CA ALA A 779 3.62 -18.72 -33.27
C ALA A 779 2.13 -18.96 -33.04
N GLY A 780 1.29 -18.27 -33.82
CA GLY A 780 -0.15 -18.47 -33.75
C GLY A 780 -0.92 -17.46 -34.57
N ARG A 781 -2.25 -17.54 -34.47
CA ARG A 781 -3.18 -16.69 -35.20
C ARG A 781 -3.86 -15.68 -34.28
N VAL A 782 -3.92 -14.43 -34.73
CA VAL A 782 -4.58 -13.31 -34.06
C VAL A 782 -5.83 -12.94 -34.84
N ARG A 783 -7.00 -13.00 -34.21
CA ARG A 783 -8.28 -12.79 -34.92
C ARG A 783 -9.26 -11.86 -34.21
N VAL A 784 -9.52 -12.08 -32.94
CA VAL A 784 -10.53 -11.35 -32.16
C VAL A 784 -9.90 -10.85 -30.87
N SER A 785 -10.21 -9.62 -30.48
CA SER A 785 -9.70 -9.03 -29.26
C SER A 785 -10.28 -9.72 -28.02
N ALA A 786 -9.59 -9.59 -26.89
CA ALA A 786 -10.19 -9.85 -25.60
C ALA A 786 -11.44 -8.95 -25.40
N PRO A 787 -12.42 -9.40 -24.61
CA PRO A 787 -13.57 -8.57 -24.25
C PRO A 787 -13.15 -7.29 -23.52
N TYR A 788 -13.81 -6.17 -23.85
CA TYR A 788 -13.65 -4.89 -23.18
C TYR A 788 -15.00 -4.20 -23.02
N VAL A 789 -15.14 -3.36 -21.99
CA VAL A 789 -16.32 -2.53 -21.78
C VAL A 789 -16.25 -1.28 -22.67
N ASP A 790 -17.27 -1.09 -23.49
CA ASP A 790 -17.42 0.15 -24.28
C ASP A 790 -18.25 1.17 -23.50
N THR A 791 -17.56 1.99 -22.72
CA THR A 791 -18.20 3.04 -21.90
C THR A 791 -18.85 4.14 -22.74
N LEU A 792 -18.47 4.29 -24.02
CA LEU A 792 -19.06 5.26 -24.95
C LEU A 792 -20.36 4.76 -25.60
N ARG A 793 -20.62 3.44 -25.56
CA ARG A 793 -21.79 2.80 -26.19
C ARG A 793 -22.60 1.96 -25.20
N GLY A 794 -22.85 2.48 -24.01
CA GLY A 794 -23.79 1.90 -23.05
C GLY A 794 -23.23 0.79 -22.16
N GLY A 795 -21.90 0.58 -22.12
CA GLY A 795 -21.24 -0.21 -21.09
C GLY A 795 -21.26 -1.73 -21.26
N GLY A 796 -21.76 -2.25 -22.39
CA GLY A 796 -21.71 -3.68 -22.69
C GLY A 796 -20.28 -4.18 -23.02
N LEU A 797 -20.02 -5.46 -22.74
CA LEU A 797 -18.79 -6.13 -23.20
C LEU A 797 -18.82 -6.33 -24.73
N ARG A 798 -17.71 -5.98 -25.38
CA ARG A 798 -17.53 -6.10 -26.83
C ARG A 798 -16.18 -6.73 -27.13
N SER A 799 -16.05 -7.25 -28.35
CA SER A 799 -14.77 -7.67 -28.91
C SER A 799 -14.72 -7.23 -30.36
N ASP A 800 -13.55 -6.82 -30.82
CA ASP A 800 -13.33 -6.37 -32.19
C ASP A 800 -12.53 -7.43 -32.94
N THR A 801 -12.84 -7.65 -34.22
CA THR A 801 -11.94 -8.39 -35.10
C THR A 801 -10.65 -7.60 -35.32
N LEU A 802 -9.56 -8.29 -35.67
CA LEU A 802 -8.28 -7.64 -35.95
C LEU A 802 -8.42 -6.57 -37.05
N SER A 803 -9.19 -6.84 -38.10
CA SER A 803 -9.43 -5.88 -39.18
C SER A 803 -10.17 -4.62 -38.70
N GLU A 804 -11.14 -4.76 -37.79
CA GLU A 804 -11.86 -3.61 -37.22
C GLU A 804 -10.96 -2.77 -36.33
N ALA A 805 -10.19 -3.42 -35.45
CA ALA A 805 -9.24 -2.73 -34.58
C ALA A 805 -8.15 -1.99 -35.37
N LEU A 806 -7.68 -2.58 -36.48
CA LEU A 806 -6.73 -1.94 -37.40
C LEU A 806 -7.35 -0.76 -38.17
N GLY A 807 -8.68 -0.62 -38.17
CA GLY A 807 -9.38 0.45 -38.87
C GLY A 807 -9.45 0.25 -40.39
N LEU A 808 -9.31 -0.99 -40.87
CA LEU A 808 -9.38 -1.30 -42.30
C LEU A 808 -10.84 -1.18 -42.77
N ARG A 809 -11.07 -0.57 -43.95
CA ARG A 809 -12.42 -0.33 -44.49
C ARG A 809 -12.81 -1.34 -45.56
N GLU A 810 -14.08 -1.71 -45.56
CA GLU A 810 -14.68 -2.54 -46.61
C GLU A 810 -14.88 -1.67 -47.86
N GLY A 811 -14.49 -2.18 -49.03
CA GLY A 811 -14.42 -1.38 -50.26
C GLY A 811 -13.24 -0.40 -50.36
N GLY A 812 -12.34 -0.36 -49.36
CA GLY A 812 -11.04 0.32 -49.46
C GLY A 812 -10.02 -0.47 -50.28
N PRO A 813 -8.77 0.03 -50.41
CA PRO A 813 -7.73 -0.70 -51.13
C PRO A 813 -7.53 -2.14 -50.64
N PRO A 814 -7.23 -3.11 -51.52
CA PRO A 814 -7.26 -4.53 -51.16
C PRO A 814 -6.10 -4.95 -50.24
N ARG A 815 -5.06 -4.12 -50.10
CA ARG A 815 -3.87 -4.45 -49.32
C ARG A 815 -3.71 -3.55 -48.11
N ALA A 816 -3.26 -4.15 -47.00
CA ALA A 816 -2.69 -3.46 -45.86
C ALA A 816 -1.16 -3.55 -45.93
N THR A 817 -0.47 -2.45 -45.65
CA THR A 817 1.00 -2.38 -45.50
C THR A 817 1.35 -2.09 -44.05
N PHE A 818 2.39 -2.77 -43.58
CA PHE A 818 2.91 -2.67 -42.22
C PHE A 818 4.33 -2.12 -42.30
N THR A 819 4.59 -1.10 -41.50
CA THR A 819 5.86 -0.39 -41.48
C THR A 819 6.35 -0.32 -40.05
N ASP A 820 7.58 -0.72 -39.79
CA ASP A 820 8.19 -0.61 -38.47
C ASP A 820 8.19 0.86 -38.02
N LEU A 821 7.67 1.14 -36.83
CA LEU A 821 7.41 2.49 -36.38
C LEU A 821 8.70 3.24 -36.04
N ALA A 822 9.73 2.53 -35.58
CA ALA A 822 11.01 3.12 -35.19
C ALA A 822 11.88 3.45 -36.42
N THR A 823 11.94 2.55 -37.39
CA THR A 823 12.82 2.65 -38.57
C THR A 823 12.13 3.19 -39.82
N GLY A 824 10.80 3.13 -39.89
CA GLY A 824 10.05 3.46 -41.11
C GLY A 824 10.19 2.43 -42.23
N ALA A 825 10.82 1.28 -41.97
CA ALA A 825 11.02 0.25 -42.98
C ALA A 825 9.74 -0.59 -43.19
N PRO A 826 9.35 -0.90 -44.44
CA PRO A 826 8.23 -1.79 -44.70
C PRO A 826 8.58 -3.20 -44.19
N THR A 827 7.72 -3.77 -43.35
CA THR A 827 7.95 -5.10 -42.75
C THR A 827 7.18 -6.19 -43.49
N ARG A 828 5.92 -5.92 -43.86
CA ARG A 828 5.04 -6.88 -44.54
C ARG A 828 3.84 -6.21 -45.21
N SER A 829 3.13 -6.98 -46.02
CA SER A 829 1.81 -6.61 -46.54
C SER A 829 0.87 -7.81 -46.53
N ALA A 830 -0.41 -7.57 -46.27
CA ALA A 830 -1.45 -8.60 -46.21
C ALA A 830 -2.70 -8.17 -47.00
N ASP A 831 -3.48 -9.15 -47.45
CA ASP A 831 -4.77 -8.91 -48.07
C ASP A 831 -5.81 -8.53 -46.99
N VAL A 832 -6.60 -7.49 -47.25
CA VAL A 832 -7.59 -6.97 -46.30
C VAL A 832 -8.74 -7.95 -46.11
N ALA A 833 -9.16 -8.68 -47.14
CA ALA A 833 -10.20 -9.69 -47.01
C ALA A 833 -9.70 -10.89 -46.20
N GLU A 834 -8.44 -11.30 -46.38
CA GLU A 834 -7.82 -12.32 -45.53
C GLU A 834 -7.76 -11.89 -44.05
N LEU A 835 -7.30 -10.67 -43.76
CA LEU A 835 -7.27 -10.14 -42.39
C LEU A 835 -8.66 -10.08 -41.74
N ARG A 836 -9.72 -9.81 -42.52
CA ARG A 836 -11.11 -9.81 -42.05
C ARG A 836 -11.59 -11.21 -41.70
N HIS A 837 -11.39 -12.18 -42.59
CA HIS A 837 -11.98 -13.52 -42.44
C HIS A 837 -11.13 -14.44 -41.55
N GLN A 838 -9.81 -14.37 -41.67
CA GLN A 838 -8.88 -15.31 -41.08
C GLN A 838 -7.95 -14.69 -40.04
N GLY A 839 -7.97 -13.37 -39.86
CA GLY A 839 -7.02 -12.68 -38.98
C GLY A 839 -5.59 -12.73 -39.53
N MET A 840 -4.59 -12.68 -38.65
CA MET A 840 -3.17 -12.65 -39.01
C MET A 840 -2.40 -13.79 -38.36
N TRP A 841 -1.53 -14.46 -39.11
CA TRP A 841 -0.52 -15.36 -38.55
C TRP A 841 0.72 -14.56 -38.11
N LEU A 842 1.18 -14.80 -36.88
CA LEU A 842 2.38 -14.19 -36.31
C LEU A 842 3.32 -15.26 -35.83
N GLU A 843 4.61 -15.07 -36.13
CA GLU A 843 5.73 -15.83 -35.58
C GLU A 843 6.69 -14.83 -34.96
N LEU A 844 7.03 -15.01 -33.69
CA LEU A 844 7.92 -14.15 -32.91
C LEU A 844 9.07 -15.00 -32.37
N ARG A 845 10.31 -14.58 -32.63
CA ARG A 845 11.53 -15.14 -32.06
C ARG A 845 11.57 -14.88 -30.54
N PRO A 846 12.45 -15.57 -29.80
CA PRO A 846 12.67 -15.27 -28.38
C PRO A 846 12.86 -13.77 -28.15
N TYR A 847 12.10 -13.19 -27.22
CA TYR A 847 12.15 -11.77 -26.86
C TYR A 847 11.95 -10.78 -28.02
N GLU A 848 11.40 -11.20 -29.16
CA GLU A 848 11.16 -10.32 -30.29
C GLU A 848 9.99 -9.38 -30.03
N ALA A 849 10.21 -8.07 -30.21
CA ALA A 849 9.18 -7.05 -30.26
C ALA A 849 9.04 -6.49 -31.68
N ARG A 850 7.80 -6.25 -32.11
CA ARG A 850 7.44 -5.59 -33.38
C ARG A 850 6.44 -4.50 -33.09
N VAL A 851 6.71 -3.29 -33.58
CA VAL A 851 5.80 -2.14 -33.48
C VAL A 851 5.57 -1.61 -34.88
N GLU A 852 4.39 -1.88 -35.44
CA GLU A 852 4.12 -1.67 -36.87
C GLU A 852 2.96 -0.70 -37.08
N ARG A 853 3.22 0.40 -37.79
CA ARG A 853 2.17 1.29 -38.32
C ARG A 853 1.48 0.61 -39.50
N VAL A 854 0.16 0.65 -39.50
CA VAL A 854 -0.68 -0.01 -40.50
C VAL A 854 -1.40 1.01 -41.37
N ALA A 855 -1.29 0.84 -42.69
CA ALA A 855 -1.99 1.66 -43.67
C ALA A 855 -2.66 0.78 -44.73
N GLN A 856 -3.85 1.18 -45.19
CA GLN A 856 -4.54 0.53 -46.31
C GLN A 856 -4.12 1.23 -47.61
N THR A 857 -3.47 0.50 -48.53
CA THR A 857 -2.81 1.07 -49.72
C THR A 857 -3.22 0.35 -51.00
N VAL A 858 -3.28 1.10 -52.11
CA VAL A 858 -3.38 0.51 -53.45
C VAL A 858 -1.98 0.00 -53.83
N ASP A 859 -1.90 -1.15 -54.50
CA ASP A 859 -0.62 -1.73 -54.93
C ASP A 859 0.21 -0.67 -55.70
N PRO A 860 1.48 -0.43 -55.36
CA PRO A 860 2.36 0.47 -56.13
C PRO A 860 2.87 -0.23 -57.40
N GLY A 861 1.96 -0.80 -58.19
CA GLY A 861 2.34 -1.61 -59.34
C GLY A 861 1.19 -2.14 -60.18
N VAL A 862 0.37 -1.24 -60.74
CA VAL A 862 0.08 -1.17 -62.18
C VAL A 862 -0.32 0.28 -62.45
N GLU A 863 0.63 1.11 -62.89
CA GLU A 863 0.24 2.22 -63.76
C GLU A 863 -0.55 1.59 -64.91
N ARG A 864 -1.87 1.77 -64.91
CA ARG A 864 -2.63 1.62 -66.14
C ARG A 864 -1.98 2.61 -67.09
N ILE A 865 -1.21 2.10 -68.04
CA ILE A 865 -0.95 2.80 -69.29
C ILE A 865 -2.35 3.10 -69.84
N VAL A 866 -2.81 4.32 -69.59
CA VAL A 866 -3.95 4.90 -70.29
C VAL A 866 -3.44 5.10 -71.70
N VAL A 867 -3.70 4.13 -72.58
CA VAL A 867 -3.64 4.36 -74.02
C VAL A 867 -4.67 5.45 -74.30
N PRO A 868 -4.28 6.64 -74.78
CA PRO A 868 -5.25 7.67 -75.11
C PRO A 868 -6.07 7.17 -76.30
N GLN A 869 -7.38 7.04 -76.12
CA GLN A 869 -8.29 6.93 -77.24
C GLN A 869 -8.19 8.21 -78.07
N SER A 870 -7.84 8.02 -79.33
CA SER A 870 -7.86 9.02 -80.39
C SER A 870 -9.20 9.75 -80.45
N ALA A 871 -9.16 11.08 -80.41
CA ALA A 871 -10.20 11.96 -80.94
C ALA A 871 -9.59 12.79 -82.10
N PRO A 872 -10.37 13.12 -83.14
CA PRO A 872 -9.86 13.58 -84.43
C PRO A 872 -9.58 15.09 -84.46
N ASP A 873 -8.64 15.43 -85.34
CA ASP A 873 -8.38 16.71 -86.03
C ASP A 873 -8.56 18.06 -85.32
N GLY A 874 -7.44 18.78 -85.24
CA GLY A 874 -7.38 20.20 -84.92
C GLY A 874 -5.99 20.76 -85.15
N THR A 875 -5.74 21.24 -86.37
CA THR A 875 -4.50 21.86 -86.87
C THR A 875 -3.90 22.95 -85.96
N ARG A 876 -2.57 22.92 -85.70
CA ARG A 876 -1.58 23.99 -86.03
C ARG A 876 -0.16 23.76 -85.45
N ARG A 877 0.76 23.47 -86.38
CA ARG A 877 2.18 23.88 -86.59
C ARG A 877 3.09 24.46 -85.47
N LEU A 878 4.39 24.10 -85.65
CA LEU A 878 5.69 24.67 -85.20
C LEU A 878 6.17 24.21 -83.80
N GLY A 879 7.38 23.69 -83.57
CA GLY A 879 8.57 23.43 -84.37
C GLY A 879 9.65 22.72 -83.51
N SER A 880 10.53 21.97 -84.18
CA SER A 880 11.79 21.32 -83.71
C SER A 880 12.77 22.35 -83.08
N PRO A 881 13.85 22.02 -82.30
CA PRO A 881 14.75 20.88 -82.53
C PRO A 881 15.52 20.27 -81.32
N PHE A 882 16.46 19.37 -81.68
CA PHE A 882 17.49 18.64 -80.89
C PHE A 882 17.02 17.29 -80.34
N GLY A 883 17.59 16.13 -80.70
CA GLY A 883 18.83 15.80 -81.41
C GLY A 883 19.36 14.51 -80.77
N LEU A 884 19.06 13.35 -81.37
CA LEU A 884 19.56 12.04 -80.94
C LEU A 884 20.97 11.82 -81.49
N ASP A 885 21.91 11.39 -80.63
CA ASP A 885 23.14 10.71 -81.03
C ASP A 885 22.97 9.19 -80.85
N PRO A 886 22.91 8.41 -81.95
CA PRO A 886 22.76 6.97 -81.92
C PRO A 886 24.12 6.28 -82.17
N ARG A 887 25.05 6.32 -81.22
CA ARG A 887 26.36 5.64 -81.36
C ARG A 887 26.96 4.98 -80.12
N LEU A 888 26.16 4.58 -79.14
CA LEU A 888 26.65 3.75 -78.04
C LEU A 888 25.83 2.46 -77.90
N ALA A 889 26.02 1.58 -78.90
CA ALA A 889 25.58 0.19 -78.84
C ALA A 889 26.81 -0.72 -78.79
N GLY A 890 26.93 -1.51 -77.72
CA GLY A 890 27.86 -2.63 -77.57
C GLY A 890 27.13 -3.81 -76.91
N PRO A 891 27.23 -5.06 -77.43
CA PRO A 891 26.17 -6.07 -77.24
C PRO A 891 26.58 -7.33 -76.45
N ARG A 892 25.56 -8.17 -76.17
CA ARG A 892 25.56 -9.60 -75.75
C ARG A 892 25.69 -9.81 -74.23
N GLY A 893 24.95 -10.69 -73.56
CA GLY A 893 23.94 -11.72 -73.88
C GLY A 893 23.67 -12.42 -72.52
N GLY A 894 22.45 -12.78 -72.14
CA GLY A 894 21.79 -14.02 -72.54
C GLY A 894 21.45 -14.90 -71.32
N GLY A 895 20.18 -14.85 -70.91
CA GLY A 895 19.35 -15.93 -70.34
C GLY A 895 19.88 -16.90 -69.27
N ALA A 896 19.30 -16.85 -68.07
CA ALA A 896 19.24 -17.98 -67.14
C ALA A 896 17.77 -18.38 -66.87
N ARG A 897 17.42 -19.61 -67.29
CA ARG A 897 16.16 -20.28 -66.99
C ARG A 897 16.23 -21.02 -65.65
N ARG A 898 15.07 -21.08 -65.02
CA ARG A 898 14.62 -21.85 -63.85
C ARG A 898 15.04 -23.32 -63.89
N ALA A 899 15.36 -23.90 -62.73
CA ALA A 899 14.59 -24.99 -62.10
C ALA A 899 15.29 -25.51 -60.82
N ALA A 900 14.63 -25.35 -59.67
CA ALA A 900 14.96 -25.99 -58.42
C ALA A 900 13.87 -27.02 -58.07
N ARG A 901 14.25 -28.27 -57.79
CA ARG A 901 13.39 -29.23 -57.09
C ARG A 901 14.22 -30.10 -56.13
N ARG A 902 14.02 -29.78 -54.85
CA ARG A 902 13.85 -30.65 -53.67
C ARG A 902 14.75 -31.89 -53.52
N ARG A 903 15.64 -31.79 -52.53
CA ARG A 903 16.22 -32.89 -51.75
C ARG A 903 15.30 -33.25 -50.57
N ARG A 904 15.11 -34.55 -50.28
CA ARG A 904 15.33 -35.19 -48.95
C ARG A 904 14.78 -36.62 -48.88
N ALA A 905 15.68 -37.55 -48.58
CA ALA A 905 15.56 -38.82 -47.85
C ALA A 905 16.95 -39.48 -47.99
N THR A 906 17.63 -40.09 -47.00
CA THR A 906 17.17 -40.86 -45.85
C THR A 906 18.36 -41.18 -44.92
N ARG A 907 18.05 -41.36 -43.63
CA ARG A 907 18.59 -42.33 -42.64
C ARG A 907 20.06 -42.30 -42.18
N GLY A 908 20.19 -42.21 -40.85
CA GLY A 908 21.22 -42.86 -40.04
C GLY A 908 20.88 -42.72 -38.54
N LEU A 909 20.40 -43.79 -37.92
CA LEU A 909 20.07 -43.90 -36.49
C LEU A 909 21.19 -44.68 -35.75
N ARG A 910 21.35 -44.36 -34.44
CA ARG A 910 21.86 -45.21 -33.32
C ARG A 910 23.39 -45.43 -33.26
N ARG A 911 24.06 -45.55 -32.11
CA ARG A 911 23.69 -45.88 -30.72
C ARG A 911 24.93 -45.65 -29.81
N ARG A 912 24.79 -44.97 -28.67
CA ARG A 912 25.03 -45.43 -27.28
C ARG A 912 25.03 -44.23 -26.35
#